data_AF-A0A1M3NC78-F1
#
_entry.id   AF-A0A1M3NC78-F1
#
_cell.length_a   1.000
_cell.length_b   1.000
_cell.length_c   1.000
_cell.angle_alpha   90.00
_cell.angle_beta   90.00
_cell.angle_gamma   90.00
#
_symmetry.space_group_name_H-M   'P 1'
#
loop_
_entity.id
_entity.type
_entity.pdbx_description
1 polymer ?
#
loop_
_entity_poly.entity_id
_entity_poly.type
_entity_poly.pdbx_seq_one_letter_code
_entity_poly.pdbx_strand_id
1 'polypeptide(L)'
;MGGEDEDRISDGSIRLVVHKRRPADSLADIAGYGDAAARAEALLVRLDRTTDLGARARILVEIAITLRDGLADRAQAVDALLEAWRSEPTNDDILDHLEPLVRTEGRWTEALEQTRALAGAERDPRRALAYHEAMVRWLTRDTPDAELARQWVERVRVLDPTHALVHFLQAALSREHGDFKREIDELDLAVLSTRRKDDRVRIHLLLASRYLDERTLNRAEAKKHFEQAHRLFPHMMEPLRGLEQLASGDGDSVALADVLRRQADADVEESERIQILLRLAKIEENEFRRPELAARTLERVVARAPRVISPGAPDFTVLDDLERCYRAARMWPELVAVLERAAISDADPETRAERLRRLGDVLESKLGDVRAALETYQRLAGLLPEDETVVSELARLAEKVSDVTLAVSCRERLAELAKEPAVRARHNLIAGQLLTPIDAPAARRYFERAAVADPTNASAWSALLWDARAENDQTRAARYLEERAKATETPRVRATCFVELAELRGKMGDVAAERRAYLDALAADPMNESAAGALLHPFLEEGRHVEAEPLCAVVAAAAERDNDSYLLFTARRAQARIGFALGKSDLALAGALAAFEARGEDIDARSDLVRAASDMRADPQVLEARDALVVIADSARGLTVETRVALAEVLALIGENNRAATLYDDALVERPDDERALAGLSQHHAASGNKVASLALERQRAMAIADPSERLATLVETAEAFAKIDEDALAAEVYESARQLAPAHLPILHKLLALYQKAKKWASLFDVLRSIAEVDADPHRRAKTLFTMGQIANAELLDRGAALELFDRTLDVDPSQLQAFERIVRILTEAKDWSGLEHMYRKMVARADARSDQKLSALLSKQLGVVYRDRIRDLPAAIDAVQAAVRSRPNDEEAQAMLRELLASTGQASGAVAITLERVLEEPLDPRPYPALFDLLVSQHARDRALCVASAMSFLDVAHPAATGWRQSYPQPPIEGIVLDLGPEGYRDVLHPELDPTLTEIFQTVAPAVIDIALSRLSLRERIRHPGPSLEGQDWLSSAVARAATILGAPAPRLFARRTPGPAIAPAATKPPGLLVYPQALAGVSREVLSFMIGKRVLELTPPLLARALCPSVSELKALASSAARIATDQTEPGDPPLRQRLERGDVARITAAVHASMGQGGRLDVLRWSRLADVSVSCGGLLLAGDLEAARAAIAIEPQAPGDLNPRDKMRELVAWFLGDRCAGLRWRLGVALG
;
A
#
# COMPACT_ATOMS: atom_id res chain seq x y z
N MET A 1 -1.83 -92.05 53.98
CA MET A 1 -0.69 -91.89 54.90
C MET A 1 -0.24 -90.44 54.78
N GLY A 2 -0.43 -89.53 55.73
CA GLY A 2 -1.00 -89.56 57.08
C GLY A 2 -0.69 -88.21 57.74
N GLY A 3 -1.59 -87.75 58.63
CA GLY A 3 -1.45 -86.67 59.63
C GLY A 3 -1.45 -85.24 59.09
N GLU A 4 -2.36 -84.33 59.47
CA GLU A 4 -2.53 -83.67 60.80
C GLU A 4 -1.27 -82.83 61.14
N ASP A 5 -1.28 -81.53 61.46
CA ASP A 5 -2.23 -80.60 62.12
C ASP A 5 -1.98 -79.16 61.61
N GLU A 6 -2.98 -78.31 61.35
CA GLU A 6 -3.57 -77.31 62.27
C GLU A 6 -2.59 -76.63 63.26
N ASP A 7 -2.19 -75.37 63.00
CA ASP A 7 -2.47 -74.26 63.94
C ASP A 7 -2.23 -72.84 63.37
N ARG A 8 -2.80 -71.87 64.10
CA ARG A 8 -3.22 -70.49 63.77
C ARG A 8 -2.16 -69.39 63.61
N ILE A 9 -2.54 -68.40 62.79
CA ILE A 9 -2.40 -66.93 62.87
C ILE A 9 -1.21 -66.35 63.69
N SER A 10 -0.25 -65.70 63.03
CA SER A 10 -0.13 -64.23 63.00
C SER A 10 1.10 -63.77 62.21
N ASP A 11 0.91 -62.67 61.48
CA ASP A 11 1.92 -61.75 60.95
C ASP A 11 2.62 -62.14 59.62
N GLY A 12 1.96 -61.75 58.52
CA GLY A 12 2.49 -61.77 57.16
C GLY A 12 2.63 -60.36 56.62
N SER A 13 3.43 -59.53 57.28
CA SER A 13 3.90 -58.26 56.70
C SER A 13 4.76 -58.57 55.47
N ILE A 14 4.22 -58.29 54.28
CA ILE A 14 5.03 -58.26 53.05
C ILE A 14 5.92 -57.01 53.14
N ARG A 15 7.16 -57.19 53.62
CA ARG A 15 8.21 -56.19 53.47
C ARG A 15 8.50 -56.03 51.99
N LEU A 16 8.09 -54.89 51.42
CA LEU A 16 8.56 -54.42 50.12
C LEU A 16 10.06 -54.18 50.20
N VAL A 17 10.84 -55.11 49.65
CA VAL A 17 12.30 -54.98 49.51
C VAL A 17 12.58 -53.98 48.39
N VAL A 18 12.92 -52.74 48.75
CA VAL A 18 13.45 -51.76 47.80
C VAL A 18 14.88 -52.20 47.44
N HIS A 19 15.06 -52.80 46.27
CA HIS A 19 16.38 -53.13 45.75
C HIS A 19 17.17 -51.84 45.46
N LYS A 20 18.17 -51.55 46.31
CA LYS A 20 19.21 -50.55 46.02
C LYS A 20 20.01 -50.98 44.78
N ARG A 21 19.99 -50.17 43.73
CA ARG A 21 21.04 -50.14 42.70
C ARG A 21 21.51 -48.70 42.46
N ARG A 22 22.82 -48.48 42.57
CA ARG A 22 23.63 -47.37 42.02
C ARG A 22 25.08 -47.90 41.81
N PRO A 23 25.94 -47.29 40.95
CA PRO A 23 25.69 -46.35 39.84
C PRO A 23 26.48 -46.69 38.54
N ALA A 24 26.21 -45.96 37.45
CA ALA A 24 27.21 -45.61 36.43
C ALA A 24 27.23 -44.07 36.35
N ASP A 25 28.42 -43.48 36.49
CA ASP A 25 28.68 -42.04 36.47
C ASP A 25 28.37 -41.45 35.07
N SER A 26 27.79 -40.26 34.86
CA SER A 26 27.64 -39.07 35.68
C SER A 26 26.32 -38.35 35.37
N LEU A 27 25.55 -37.98 36.41
CA LEU A 27 24.62 -36.84 36.35
C LEU A 27 24.51 -36.32 37.77
N ALA A 28 25.48 -35.49 38.14
CA ALA A 28 25.57 -34.87 39.46
C ALA A 28 24.52 -33.77 39.70
N ASP A 29 23.65 -33.41 38.75
CA ASP A 29 22.81 -32.19 38.88
C ASP A 29 21.33 -32.37 38.45
N ILE A 30 20.56 -33.24 39.12
CA ILE A 30 19.08 -33.15 39.12
C ILE A 30 18.55 -33.41 40.54
N ALA A 31 18.18 -32.35 41.27
CA ALA A 31 17.58 -32.45 42.60
C ALA A 31 16.17 -33.08 42.54
N GLY A 32 15.89 -34.07 43.41
CA GLY A 32 14.55 -34.64 43.63
C GLY A 32 14.44 -36.18 43.61
N TYR A 33 15.43 -36.91 43.08
CA TYR A 33 15.38 -38.39 43.08
C TYR A 33 15.60 -39.01 44.47
N GLY A 34 16.28 -38.30 45.38
CA GLY A 34 16.49 -38.75 46.77
C GLY A 34 15.25 -38.60 47.66
N ASP A 35 14.41 -37.60 47.38
CA ASP A 35 13.31 -37.22 48.26
C ASP A 35 12.04 -38.08 48.03
N ALA A 36 11.82 -38.53 46.79
CA ALA A 36 10.76 -39.49 46.47
C ALA A 36 11.05 -40.90 47.05
N ALA A 37 12.32 -41.32 47.09
CA ALA A 37 12.74 -42.56 47.74
C ALA A 37 12.60 -42.47 49.27
N ALA A 38 13.04 -41.35 49.87
CA ALA A 38 12.86 -41.09 51.30
C ALA A 38 11.38 -40.96 51.69
N ARG A 39 10.53 -40.37 50.84
CA ARG A 39 9.08 -40.25 51.06
C ARG A 39 8.36 -41.59 50.89
N ALA A 40 8.78 -42.42 49.94
CA ALA A 40 8.27 -43.78 49.82
C ALA A 40 8.64 -44.62 51.06
N GLU A 41 9.89 -44.55 51.55
CA GLU A 41 10.30 -45.24 52.78
C GLU A 41 9.57 -44.70 54.03
N ALA A 42 9.39 -43.38 54.15
CA ALA A 42 8.65 -42.78 55.26
C ALA A 42 7.16 -43.15 55.25
N LEU A 43 6.54 -43.24 54.07
CA LEU A 43 5.15 -43.68 53.93
C LEU A 43 5.00 -45.19 54.19
N LEU A 44 5.99 -46.02 53.83
CA LEU A 44 6.01 -47.43 54.17
C LEU A 44 6.12 -47.65 55.70
N VAL A 45 6.98 -46.89 56.39
CA VAL A 45 7.06 -46.92 57.86
C VAL A 45 5.76 -46.42 58.51
N ARG A 46 5.09 -45.43 57.91
CA ARG A 46 3.78 -44.94 58.39
C ARG A 46 2.67 -45.96 58.14
N LEU A 47 2.73 -46.70 57.03
CA LEU A 47 1.79 -47.76 56.69
C LEU A 47 1.87 -48.92 57.71
N ASP A 48 3.07 -49.34 58.09
CA ASP A 48 3.29 -50.42 59.07
C ASP A 48 2.73 -50.09 60.46
N ARG A 49 2.64 -48.80 60.81
CA ARG A 49 2.09 -48.34 62.10
C ARG A 49 0.60 -48.02 62.07
N THR A 50 -0.04 -48.07 60.90
CA THR A 50 -1.45 -47.69 60.73
C THR A 50 -2.33 -48.93 60.62
N THR A 51 -3.29 -49.07 61.54
CA THR A 51 -4.23 -50.21 61.61
C THR A 51 -5.60 -49.92 60.99
N ASP A 52 -5.96 -48.65 60.79
CA ASP A 52 -7.22 -48.24 60.14
C ASP A 52 -7.18 -48.48 58.62
N LEU A 53 -8.17 -49.20 58.09
CA LEU A 53 -8.19 -49.64 56.68
C LEU A 53 -8.33 -48.48 55.69
N GLY A 54 -9.13 -47.47 56.00
CA GLY A 54 -9.31 -46.29 55.16
C GLY A 54 -8.05 -45.42 55.12
N ALA A 55 -7.38 -45.23 56.27
CA ALA A 55 -6.09 -44.56 56.35
C ALA A 55 -4.98 -45.36 55.64
N ARG A 56 -4.97 -46.69 55.76
CA ARG A 56 -4.04 -47.56 55.02
C ARG A 56 -4.24 -47.45 53.51
N ALA A 57 -5.47 -47.52 53.01
CA ALA A 57 -5.77 -47.39 51.58
C ALA A 57 -5.31 -46.03 51.02
N ARG A 58 -5.53 -44.94 51.78
CA ARG A 58 -5.03 -43.61 51.40
C ARG A 58 -3.50 -43.53 51.39
N ILE A 59 -2.82 -44.12 52.38
CA ILE A 59 -1.35 -44.20 52.41
C ILE A 59 -0.83 -45.06 51.24
N LEU A 60 -1.50 -46.15 50.90
CA LEU A 60 -1.14 -47.01 49.75
C LEU A 60 -1.36 -46.31 48.40
N VAL A 61 -2.43 -45.53 48.23
CA VAL A 61 -2.63 -44.66 47.05
C VAL A 61 -1.53 -43.60 46.99
N GLU A 62 -1.17 -42.98 48.12
CA GLU A 62 -0.05 -42.03 48.19
C GLU A 62 1.29 -42.69 47.86
N ILE A 63 1.56 -43.90 48.35
CA ILE A 63 2.74 -44.70 48.00
C ILE A 63 2.75 -44.98 46.50
N ALA A 64 1.63 -45.42 45.93
CA ALA A 64 1.53 -45.73 44.51
C ALA A 64 1.69 -44.50 43.61
N ILE A 65 1.10 -43.36 43.98
CA ILE A 65 1.31 -42.09 43.28
C ILE A 65 2.79 -41.69 43.39
N THR A 66 3.44 -41.91 44.55
CA THR A 66 4.87 -41.62 44.77
C THR A 66 5.78 -42.56 43.95
N LEU A 67 5.44 -43.85 43.83
CA LEU A 67 6.15 -44.83 43.00
C LEU A 67 5.98 -44.52 41.50
N ARG A 68 4.75 -44.20 41.08
CA ARG A 68 4.40 -43.87 39.69
C ARG A 68 5.01 -42.55 39.22
N ASP A 69 4.81 -41.48 39.98
CA ASP A 69 5.12 -40.10 39.57
C ASP A 69 6.51 -39.65 40.10
N GLY A 70 6.97 -40.18 41.24
CA GLY A 70 8.24 -39.85 41.87
C GLY A 70 9.42 -40.72 41.41
N LEU A 71 9.29 -42.06 41.49
CA LEU A 71 10.36 -43.02 41.18
C LEU A 71 10.26 -43.67 39.79
N ALA A 72 9.19 -43.40 39.06
CA ALA A 72 8.87 -43.98 37.75
C ALA A 72 8.74 -45.53 37.73
N ASP A 73 8.55 -46.16 38.89
CA ASP A 73 8.28 -47.59 39.01
C ASP A 73 6.78 -47.87 38.95
N ARG A 74 6.29 -48.03 37.71
CA ARG A 74 4.86 -48.22 37.41
C ARG A 74 4.35 -49.60 37.78
N ALA A 75 5.21 -50.62 37.75
CA ALA A 75 4.85 -51.98 38.11
C ALA A 75 4.53 -52.08 39.62
N GLN A 76 5.38 -51.51 40.47
CA GLN A 76 5.13 -51.48 41.92
C GLN A 76 4.01 -50.51 42.31
N ALA A 77 3.78 -49.45 41.53
CA ALA A 77 2.62 -48.58 41.72
C ALA A 77 1.29 -49.31 41.45
N VAL A 78 1.25 -50.25 40.50
CA VAL A 78 0.09 -51.12 40.28
C VAL A 78 -0.14 -52.00 41.50
N ASP A 79 0.90 -52.64 42.04
CA ASP A 79 0.77 -53.53 43.21
C ASP A 79 0.28 -52.77 44.46
N ALA A 80 0.80 -51.55 44.69
CA ALA A 80 0.36 -50.70 45.79
C ALA A 80 -1.10 -50.22 45.63
N LEU A 81 -1.58 -49.98 44.40
CA LEU A 81 -2.99 -49.63 44.13
C LEU A 81 -3.92 -50.85 44.22
N LEU A 82 -3.46 -52.04 43.85
CA LEU A 82 -4.23 -53.28 44.05
C LEU A 82 -4.40 -53.59 45.54
N GLU A 83 -3.38 -53.36 46.36
CA GLU A 83 -3.50 -53.50 47.81
C GLU A 83 -4.33 -52.37 48.45
N ALA A 84 -4.29 -51.16 47.89
CA ALA A 84 -5.21 -50.09 48.28
C ALA A 84 -6.67 -50.45 47.94
N TRP A 85 -6.89 -51.01 46.75
CA TRP A 85 -8.19 -51.48 46.25
C TRP A 85 -8.75 -52.62 47.10
N ARG A 86 -7.89 -53.51 47.58
CA ARG A 86 -8.24 -54.53 48.56
C ARG A 86 -8.65 -53.94 49.92
N SER A 87 -7.98 -52.88 50.33
CA SER A 87 -8.18 -52.25 51.64
C SER A 87 -9.48 -51.43 51.70
N GLU A 88 -9.79 -50.63 50.68
CA GLU A 88 -10.97 -49.74 50.64
C GLU A 88 -11.55 -49.60 49.22
N PRO A 89 -12.39 -50.56 48.76
CA PRO A 89 -12.91 -50.60 47.39
C PRO A 89 -14.02 -49.60 47.09
N THR A 90 -14.63 -49.03 48.12
CA THR A 90 -15.66 -47.99 47.99
C THR A 90 -15.07 -46.64 47.55
N ASN A 91 -13.75 -46.55 47.42
CA ASN A 91 -13.06 -45.35 46.98
C ASN A 91 -12.75 -45.41 45.47
N ASP A 92 -13.62 -44.77 44.68
CA ASP A 92 -13.48 -44.62 43.23
C ASP A 92 -12.13 -44.00 42.81
N ASP A 93 -11.49 -43.20 43.67
CA ASP A 93 -10.19 -42.56 43.39
C ASP A 93 -9.08 -43.61 43.19
N ILE A 94 -9.21 -44.78 43.82
CA ILE A 94 -8.26 -45.89 43.66
C ILE A 94 -8.36 -46.42 42.23
N LEU A 95 -9.57 -46.64 41.71
CA LEU A 95 -9.81 -47.11 40.34
C LEU A 95 -9.35 -46.09 39.30
N ASP A 96 -9.58 -44.80 39.55
CA ASP A 96 -9.18 -43.73 38.65
C ASP A 96 -7.63 -43.61 38.52
N HIS A 97 -6.87 -44.18 39.47
CA HIS A 97 -5.42 -44.36 39.41
C HIS A 97 -4.94 -45.74 38.99
N LEU A 98 -5.68 -46.79 39.34
CA LEU A 98 -5.35 -48.19 39.06
C LEU A 98 -5.59 -48.54 37.59
N GLU A 99 -6.77 -48.27 37.06
CA GLU A 99 -7.14 -48.64 35.69
C GLU A 99 -6.23 -48.08 34.60
N PRO A 100 -5.79 -46.81 34.66
CA PRO A 100 -4.93 -46.26 33.62
C PRO A 100 -3.55 -46.91 33.65
N LEU A 101 -3.07 -47.25 34.86
CA LEU A 101 -1.78 -47.90 35.11
C LEU A 101 -1.79 -49.36 34.66
N VAL A 102 -2.84 -50.11 35.05
CA VAL A 102 -3.08 -51.49 34.60
C VAL A 102 -3.22 -51.55 33.08
N ARG A 103 -3.85 -50.54 32.45
CA ARG A 103 -3.93 -50.40 31.00
C ARG A 103 -2.58 -50.13 30.34
N THR A 104 -1.77 -49.26 30.90
CA THR A 104 -0.43 -48.96 30.35
C THR A 104 0.57 -50.10 30.54
N GLU A 105 0.45 -50.88 31.63
CA GLU A 105 1.38 -51.99 31.95
C GLU A 105 0.86 -53.37 31.49
N GLY A 106 -0.36 -53.45 30.94
CA GLY A 106 -0.93 -54.69 30.38
C GLY A 106 -1.36 -55.76 31.40
N ARG A 107 -1.61 -55.40 32.67
CA ARG A 107 -1.88 -56.36 33.78
C ARG A 107 -3.37 -56.58 34.10
N TRP A 108 -4.26 -56.49 33.11
CA TRP A 108 -5.71 -56.55 33.33
C TRP A 108 -6.23 -57.90 33.86
N THR A 109 -5.63 -59.01 33.41
CA THR A 109 -6.00 -60.37 33.87
C THR A 109 -5.80 -60.53 35.37
N GLU A 110 -4.71 -59.98 35.89
CA GLU A 110 -4.39 -59.99 37.31
C GLU A 110 -5.35 -59.14 38.14
N ALA A 111 -5.65 -57.91 37.69
CA ALA A 111 -6.61 -57.04 38.37
C ALA A 111 -8.03 -57.68 38.43
N LEU A 112 -8.44 -58.37 37.36
CA LEU A 112 -9.72 -59.08 37.28
C LEU A 112 -9.77 -60.30 38.20
N GLU A 113 -8.74 -61.15 38.20
CA GLU A 113 -8.68 -62.33 39.06
C GLU A 113 -8.65 -61.97 40.55
N GLN A 114 -7.84 -60.96 40.92
CA GLN A 114 -7.78 -60.47 42.30
C GLN A 114 -9.11 -59.84 42.72
N THR A 115 -9.70 -58.97 41.90
CA THR A 115 -10.99 -58.33 42.23
C THR A 115 -12.13 -59.35 42.29
N ARG A 116 -12.12 -60.37 41.41
CA ARG A 116 -13.08 -61.48 41.44
C ARG A 116 -12.98 -62.30 42.72
N ALA A 117 -11.77 -62.60 43.18
CA ALA A 117 -11.55 -63.32 44.43
C ALA A 117 -12.00 -62.51 45.65
N LEU A 118 -11.69 -61.20 45.68
CA LEU A 118 -12.10 -60.30 46.75
C LEU A 118 -13.62 -60.11 46.79
N ALA A 119 -14.25 -59.93 45.63
CA ALA A 119 -15.71 -59.80 45.52
C ALA A 119 -16.48 -61.03 46.04
N GLY A 120 -15.90 -62.23 45.92
CA GLY A 120 -16.51 -63.47 46.41
C GLY A 120 -16.34 -63.71 47.92
N ALA A 121 -15.33 -63.09 48.54
CA ALA A 121 -15.04 -63.23 49.97
C ALA A 121 -15.62 -62.08 50.82
N GLU A 122 -15.96 -60.94 50.20
CA GLU A 122 -16.44 -59.74 50.85
C GLU A 122 -17.88 -59.89 51.37
N ARG A 123 -18.12 -59.51 52.63
CA ARG A 123 -19.43 -59.62 53.29
C ARG A 123 -20.11 -58.27 53.53
N ASP A 124 -19.36 -57.17 53.41
CA ASP A 124 -19.94 -55.83 53.46
C ASP A 124 -20.62 -55.50 52.11
N PRO A 125 -21.95 -55.24 52.09
CA PRO A 125 -22.69 -54.99 50.86
C PRO A 125 -22.22 -53.75 50.08
N ARG A 126 -21.68 -52.72 50.73
CA ARG A 126 -21.19 -51.51 50.04
C ARG A 126 -19.86 -51.76 49.33
N ARG A 127 -18.96 -52.51 49.96
CA ARG A 127 -17.67 -52.91 49.39
C ARG A 127 -17.84 -53.96 48.29
N ALA A 128 -18.74 -54.92 48.50
CA ALA A 128 -19.12 -55.90 47.49
C ALA A 128 -19.70 -55.23 46.25
N LEU A 129 -20.59 -54.24 46.43
CA LEU A 129 -21.16 -53.44 45.34
C LEU A 129 -20.07 -52.75 44.52
N ALA A 130 -19.10 -52.08 45.14
CA ALA A 130 -18.00 -51.43 44.43
C ALA A 130 -17.11 -52.41 43.64
N TYR A 131 -16.83 -53.59 44.20
CA TYR A 131 -16.12 -54.64 43.46
C TYR A 131 -16.96 -55.17 42.27
N HIS A 132 -18.26 -55.36 42.46
CA HIS A 132 -19.15 -55.84 41.40
C HIS A 132 -19.30 -54.79 40.28
N GLU A 133 -19.39 -53.50 40.60
CA GLU A 133 -19.40 -52.40 39.63
C GLU A 133 -18.10 -52.34 38.82
N ALA A 134 -16.95 -52.46 39.47
CA ALA A 134 -15.65 -52.52 38.79
C ALA A 134 -15.55 -53.74 37.86
N MET A 135 -16.01 -54.91 38.31
CA MET A 135 -16.07 -56.13 37.50
C MET A 135 -16.96 -55.96 36.27
N VAL A 136 -18.16 -55.40 36.42
CA VAL A 136 -19.06 -55.13 35.29
C VAL A 136 -18.40 -54.17 34.30
N ARG A 137 -17.77 -53.10 34.78
CA ARG A 137 -17.10 -52.12 33.94
C ARG A 137 -15.90 -52.69 33.18
N TRP A 138 -15.04 -53.46 33.84
CA TRP A 138 -13.87 -54.06 33.18
C TRP A 138 -14.28 -55.16 32.19
N LEU A 139 -15.26 -56.00 32.53
CA LEU A 139 -15.81 -57.04 31.65
C LEU A 139 -16.65 -56.50 30.49
N THR A 140 -17.01 -55.21 30.49
CA THR A 140 -17.71 -54.57 29.37
C THR A 140 -16.81 -53.70 28.50
N ARG A 141 -15.70 -53.17 29.04
CA ARG A 141 -14.85 -52.19 28.34
C ARG A 141 -13.43 -52.66 28.06
N ASP A 142 -12.77 -53.31 29.02
CA ASP A 142 -11.32 -53.57 28.97
C ASP A 142 -11.01 -55.05 28.61
N THR A 143 -11.83 -56.02 29.04
CA THR A 143 -11.82 -57.43 28.60
C THR A 143 -13.25 -57.93 28.33
N PRO A 144 -13.82 -57.67 27.15
CA PRO A 144 -15.25 -57.84 26.92
C PRO A 144 -15.72 -59.31 27.01
N ASP A 145 -16.53 -59.61 28.04
CA ASP A 145 -17.29 -60.85 28.23
C ASP A 145 -18.72 -60.49 28.67
N ALA A 146 -19.62 -60.40 27.69
CA ALA A 146 -20.98 -59.89 27.88
C ALA A 146 -21.87 -60.83 28.72
N GLU A 147 -21.57 -62.12 28.78
CA GLU A 147 -22.34 -63.08 29.55
C GLU A 147 -21.91 -63.08 31.00
N LEU A 148 -20.60 -63.03 31.26
CA LEU A 148 -20.06 -62.86 32.60
C LEU A 148 -20.42 -61.48 33.18
N ALA A 149 -20.33 -60.40 32.40
CA ALA A 149 -20.76 -59.07 32.82
C ALA A 149 -22.24 -59.03 33.25
N ARG A 150 -23.13 -59.71 32.51
CA ARG A 150 -24.55 -59.85 32.88
C ARG A 150 -24.72 -60.54 34.24
N GLN A 151 -23.97 -61.61 34.49
CA GLN A 151 -24.00 -62.31 35.78
C GLN A 151 -23.54 -61.42 36.94
N TRP A 152 -22.58 -60.51 36.71
CA TRP A 152 -22.17 -59.55 37.73
C TRP A 152 -23.17 -58.41 37.92
N VAL A 153 -23.84 -57.92 36.86
CA VAL A 153 -24.94 -56.95 37.01
C VAL A 153 -26.11 -57.55 37.80
N GLU A 154 -26.38 -58.84 37.63
CA GLU A 154 -27.38 -59.55 38.44
C GLU A 154 -27.01 -59.58 39.94
N ARG A 155 -25.72 -59.68 40.26
CA ARG A 155 -25.24 -59.52 41.64
C ARG A 155 -25.36 -58.09 42.14
N VAL A 156 -25.09 -57.09 41.28
CA VAL A 156 -25.36 -55.67 41.58
C VAL A 156 -26.85 -55.46 41.85
N ARG A 157 -27.76 -56.08 41.07
CA ARG A 157 -29.22 -55.96 41.24
C ARG A 157 -29.70 -56.50 42.60
N VAL A 158 -29.09 -57.57 43.10
CA VAL A 158 -29.42 -58.11 44.43
C VAL A 158 -29.00 -57.15 45.54
N LEU A 159 -27.91 -56.39 45.35
CA LEU A 159 -27.39 -55.45 46.34
C LEU A 159 -28.06 -54.06 46.26
N ASP A 160 -28.20 -53.52 45.04
CA ASP A 160 -28.85 -52.25 44.75
C ASP A 160 -29.67 -52.36 43.45
N PRO A 161 -31.00 -52.58 43.57
CA PRO A 161 -31.91 -52.63 42.42
C PRO A 161 -32.05 -51.32 41.64
N THR A 162 -31.70 -50.17 42.25
CA THR A 162 -31.81 -48.83 41.65
C THR A 162 -30.53 -48.35 40.99
N HIS A 163 -29.53 -49.23 40.90
CA HIS A 163 -28.24 -48.89 40.35
C HIS A 163 -28.28 -48.70 38.83
N ALA A 164 -27.50 -47.75 38.31
CA ALA A 164 -27.48 -47.41 36.88
C ALA A 164 -27.18 -48.59 35.96
N LEU A 165 -26.30 -49.51 36.39
CA LEU A 165 -25.97 -50.71 35.62
C LEU A 165 -27.15 -51.70 35.53
N VAL A 166 -28.01 -51.71 36.53
CA VAL A 166 -29.23 -52.54 36.54
C VAL A 166 -30.23 -51.98 35.55
N HIS A 167 -30.48 -50.66 35.61
CA HIS A 167 -31.33 -49.96 34.65
C HIS A 167 -30.80 -50.08 33.22
N PHE A 168 -29.48 -50.00 33.01
CA PHE A 168 -28.85 -50.22 31.70
C PHE A 168 -29.07 -51.65 31.19
N LEU A 169 -28.97 -52.67 32.05
CA LEU A 169 -29.29 -54.05 31.69
C LEU A 169 -30.78 -54.25 31.41
N GLN A 170 -31.68 -53.64 32.18
CA GLN A 170 -33.12 -53.71 31.96
C GLN A 170 -33.52 -53.00 30.66
N ALA A 171 -32.89 -51.89 30.31
CA ALA A 171 -33.03 -51.24 29.01
C ALA A 171 -32.58 -52.17 27.88
N ALA A 172 -31.42 -52.82 28.01
CA ALA A 172 -30.92 -53.78 27.01
C ALA A 172 -31.85 -55.00 26.85
N LEU A 173 -32.42 -55.52 27.93
CA LEU A 173 -33.41 -56.61 27.89
C LEU A 173 -34.73 -56.13 27.26
N SER A 174 -35.21 -54.94 27.62
CA SER A 174 -36.44 -54.37 27.05
C SER A 174 -36.31 -54.17 25.54
N ARG A 175 -35.10 -53.79 25.08
CA ARG A 175 -34.74 -53.72 23.66
C ARG A 175 -34.85 -55.08 22.95
N GLU A 176 -34.34 -56.15 23.54
CA GLU A 176 -34.42 -57.51 22.98
C GLU A 176 -35.87 -57.99 22.84
N HIS A 177 -36.75 -57.55 23.74
CA HIS A 177 -38.18 -57.87 23.72
C HIS A 177 -39.00 -56.88 22.86
N GLY A 178 -38.39 -55.82 22.32
CA GLY A 178 -39.04 -54.82 21.48
C GLY A 178 -39.95 -53.82 22.21
N ASP A 179 -39.80 -53.66 23.53
CA ASP A 179 -40.55 -52.68 24.34
C ASP A 179 -39.76 -51.37 24.48
N PHE A 180 -39.92 -50.48 23.50
CA PHE A 180 -39.15 -49.24 23.35
C PHE A 180 -39.46 -48.18 24.41
N LYS A 181 -40.70 -48.12 24.90
CA LYS A 181 -41.08 -47.13 25.92
C LYS A 181 -40.40 -47.46 27.24
N ARG A 182 -40.44 -48.74 27.62
CA ARG A 182 -39.76 -49.22 28.82
C ARG A 182 -38.24 -49.12 28.68
N GLU A 183 -37.69 -49.37 27.49
CA GLU A 183 -36.26 -49.13 27.23
C GLU A 183 -35.87 -47.66 27.50
N ILE A 184 -36.65 -46.68 27.03
CA ILE A 184 -36.39 -45.24 27.26
C ILE A 184 -36.52 -44.88 28.75
N ASP A 185 -37.60 -45.31 29.41
CA ASP A 185 -37.83 -45.02 30.84
C ASP A 185 -36.66 -45.57 31.70
N GLU A 186 -36.20 -46.79 31.41
CA GLU A 186 -35.07 -47.39 32.10
C GLU A 186 -33.74 -46.68 31.77
N LEU A 187 -33.54 -46.20 30.54
CA LEU A 187 -32.36 -45.38 30.20
C LEU A 187 -32.38 -44.00 30.88
N ASP A 188 -33.55 -43.36 31.01
CA ASP A 188 -33.68 -42.08 31.73
C ASP A 188 -33.39 -42.26 33.23
N LEU A 189 -33.89 -43.34 33.84
CA LEU A 189 -33.52 -43.73 35.20
C LEU A 189 -32.02 -44.06 35.31
N ALA A 190 -31.44 -44.69 34.30
CA ALA A 190 -30.00 -44.93 34.24
C ALA A 190 -29.21 -43.61 34.20
N VAL A 191 -29.62 -42.58 33.43
CA VAL A 191 -28.96 -41.26 33.43
C VAL A 191 -29.00 -40.62 34.81
N LEU A 192 -30.15 -40.69 35.50
CA LEU A 192 -30.36 -40.06 36.81
C LEU A 192 -29.54 -40.73 37.91
N SER A 193 -29.36 -42.05 37.82
CA SER A 193 -28.59 -42.84 38.79
C SER A 193 -27.09 -42.90 38.47
N THR A 194 -26.69 -42.62 37.22
CA THR A 194 -25.27 -42.66 36.80
C THR A 194 -24.49 -41.48 37.36
N ARG A 195 -23.39 -41.78 38.06
CA ARG A 195 -22.54 -40.75 38.69
C ARG A 195 -21.43 -40.23 37.76
N ARG A 196 -20.93 -41.04 36.81
CA ARG A 196 -19.83 -40.65 35.90
C ARG A 196 -20.36 -39.91 34.66
N LYS A 197 -19.58 -38.96 34.12
CA LYS A 197 -19.99 -38.18 32.93
C LYS A 197 -19.85 -38.98 31.64
N ASP A 198 -18.79 -39.77 31.52
CA ASP A 198 -18.49 -40.67 30.39
C ASP A 198 -19.67 -41.62 30.11
N ASP A 199 -20.16 -42.27 31.17
CA ASP A 199 -21.31 -43.16 31.11
C ASP A 199 -22.61 -42.40 30.82
N ARG A 200 -22.78 -41.19 31.40
CA ARG A 200 -23.94 -40.33 31.11
C ARG A 200 -24.03 -39.89 29.66
N VAL A 201 -22.90 -39.60 28.99
CA VAL A 201 -22.91 -39.26 27.56
C VAL A 201 -23.34 -40.44 26.72
N ARG A 202 -22.81 -41.63 27.00
CA ARG A 202 -23.20 -42.84 26.29
C ARG A 202 -24.70 -43.11 26.42
N ILE A 203 -25.25 -42.91 27.62
CA ILE A 203 -26.69 -43.07 27.85
C ILE A 203 -27.49 -41.96 27.14
N HIS A 204 -27.04 -40.71 27.16
CA HIS A 204 -27.69 -39.64 26.40
C HIS A 204 -27.69 -39.87 24.88
N LEU A 205 -26.61 -40.42 24.32
CA LEU A 205 -26.56 -40.81 22.90
C LEU A 205 -27.54 -41.94 22.58
N LEU A 206 -27.63 -42.95 23.47
CA LEU A 206 -28.60 -44.04 23.34
C LEU A 206 -30.03 -43.50 23.41
N LEU A 207 -30.37 -42.69 24.41
CA LEU A 207 -31.67 -42.03 24.54
C LEU A 207 -32.01 -41.21 23.30
N ALA A 208 -31.07 -40.39 22.81
CA ALA A 208 -31.28 -39.59 21.61
C ALA A 208 -31.57 -40.47 20.37
N SER A 209 -30.87 -41.60 20.22
CA SER A 209 -31.15 -42.57 19.16
C SER A 209 -32.53 -43.24 19.27
N ARG A 210 -33.02 -43.49 20.50
CA ARG A 210 -34.34 -44.08 20.74
C ARG A 210 -35.47 -43.10 20.45
N TYR A 211 -35.29 -41.84 20.83
CA TYR A 211 -36.25 -40.78 20.50
C TYR A 211 -36.28 -40.46 18.98
N LEU A 212 -35.34 -40.97 18.18
CA LEU A 212 -35.33 -40.87 16.73
C LEU A 212 -35.93 -42.08 15.99
N ASP A 213 -36.28 -43.17 16.68
CA ASP A 213 -36.91 -44.35 16.07
C ASP A 213 -38.33 -44.00 15.56
N GLU A 214 -38.74 -44.53 14.40
CA GLU A 214 -40.04 -44.25 13.77
C GLU A 214 -41.23 -44.52 14.72
N ARG A 215 -41.07 -45.44 15.66
CA ARG A 215 -42.10 -45.82 16.64
C ARG A 215 -42.27 -44.82 17.79
N THR A 216 -41.24 -44.03 18.08
CA THR A 216 -41.13 -43.13 19.26
C THR A 216 -40.68 -41.71 18.90
N LEU A 217 -40.73 -41.35 17.61
CA LEU A 217 -40.19 -40.13 17.04
C LEU A 217 -40.57 -38.86 17.84
N ASN A 218 -39.63 -38.38 18.65
CA ASN A 218 -39.71 -37.14 19.40
C ASN A 218 -38.41 -36.35 19.22
N ARG A 219 -38.40 -35.52 18.17
CA ARG A 219 -37.24 -34.75 17.74
C ARG A 219 -36.75 -33.74 18.78
N ALA A 220 -37.64 -33.18 19.60
CA ALA A 220 -37.28 -32.19 20.61
C ALA A 220 -36.51 -32.80 21.79
N GLU A 221 -36.97 -33.95 22.30
CA GLU A 221 -36.25 -34.68 23.36
C GLU A 221 -34.97 -35.31 22.81
N ALA A 222 -34.97 -35.82 21.58
CA ALA A 222 -33.74 -36.27 20.92
C ALA A 222 -32.69 -35.14 20.81
N LYS A 223 -33.11 -33.93 20.38
CA LYS A 223 -32.25 -32.75 20.28
C LYS A 223 -31.66 -32.39 21.64
N LYS A 224 -32.49 -32.33 22.67
CA LYS A 224 -32.07 -32.05 24.05
C LYS A 224 -31.03 -33.07 24.53
N HIS A 225 -31.22 -34.37 24.28
CA HIS A 225 -30.24 -35.38 24.69
C HIS A 225 -28.94 -35.30 23.89
N PHE A 226 -28.98 -35.04 22.58
CA PHE A 226 -27.75 -34.77 21.83
C PHE A 226 -27.04 -33.48 22.29
N GLU A 227 -27.77 -32.42 22.63
CA GLU A 227 -27.19 -31.23 23.23
C GLU A 227 -26.58 -31.51 24.60
N GLN A 228 -27.22 -32.33 25.44
CA GLN A 228 -26.67 -32.72 26.75
C GLN A 228 -25.41 -33.60 26.57
N ALA A 229 -25.42 -34.54 25.62
CA ALA A 229 -24.27 -35.34 25.25
C ALA A 229 -23.10 -34.46 24.76
N HIS A 230 -23.37 -33.50 23.87
CA HIS A 230 -22.39 -32.53 23.39
C HIS A 230 -21.91 -31.57 24.49
N ARG A 231 -22.79 -31.10 25.39
CA ARG A 231 -22.40 -30.27 26.55
C ARG A 231 -21.46 -31.01 27.48
N LEU A 232 -21.61 -32.32 27.59
CA LEU A 232 -20.73 -33.16 28.38
C LEU A 232 -19.41 -33.47 27.67
N PHE A 233 -19.42 -33.72 26.35
CA PHE A 233 -18.21 -33.83 25.50
C PHE A 233 -18.32 -33.01 24.20
N PRO A 234 -17.82 -31.76 24.19
CA PRO A 234 -17.99 -30.84 23.05
C PRO A 234 -17.30 -31.28 21.76
N HIS A 235 -16.22 -32.06 21.82
CA HIS A 235 -15.47 -32.48 20.62
C HIS A 235 -15.95 -33.81 20.02
N MET A 236 -16.97 -34.43 20.61
CA MET A 236 -17.49 -35.72 20.14
C MET A 236 -18.42 -35.52 18.93
N MET A 237 -18.21 -36.32 17.88
CA MET A 237 -18.97 -36.19 16.63
C MET A 237 -20.36 -36.82 16.65
N GLU A 238 -20.53 -37.93 17.36
CA GLU A 238 -21.81 -38.64 17.42
C GLU A 238 -22.99 -37.76 17.86
N PRO A 239 -22.88 -36.92 18.92
CA PRO A 239 -23.95 -35.99 19.26
C PRO A 239 -24.26 -34.98 18.16
N LEU A 240 -23.22 -34.49 17.50
CA LEU A 240 -23.35 -33.45 16.48
C LEU A 240 -23.96 -33.98 15.18
N ARG A 241 -23.67 -35.22 14.77
CA ARG A 241 -24.34 -35.87 13.62
C ARG A 241 -25.83 -36.09 13.88
N GLY A 242 -26.18 -36.43 15.12
CA GLY A 242 -27.58 -36.51 15.55
C GLY A 242 -28.31 -35.17 15.48
N LEU A 243 -27.67 -34.09 15.95
CA LEU A 243 -28.22 -32.74 15.85
C LEU A 243 -28.38 -32.25 14.41
N GLU A 244 -27.49 -32.67 13.51
CA GLU A 244 -27.55 -32.31 12.10
C GLU A 244 -28.74 -32.98 11.40
N GLN A 245 -28.95 -34.27 11.64
CA GLN A 245 -30.09 -35.01 11.11
C GLN A 245 -31.42 -34.39 11.55
N LEU A 246 -31.48 -33.91 12.79
CA LEU A 246 -32.64 -33.20 13.32
C LEU A 246 -32.83 -31.84 12.66
N ALA A 247 -31.80 -31.00 12.64
CA ALA A 247 -31.89 -29.67 12.06
C ALA A 247 -32.22 -29.71 10.55
N SER A 248 -31.67 -30.67 9.81
CA SER A 248 -31.99 -30.91 8.40
C SER A 248 -33.41 -31.43 8.20
N GLY A 249 -33.91 -32.29 9.10
CA GLY A 249 -35.27 -32.83 9.03
C GLY A 249 -36.35 -31.82 9.40
N ASP A 250 -35.99 -30.80 10.18
CA ASP A 250 -36.89 -29.71 10.62
C ASP A 250 -36.85 -28.49 9.67
N GLY A 251 -35.90 -28.46 8.73
CA GLY A 251 -35.68 -27.31 7.84
C GLY A 251 -35.16 -26.07 8.58
N ASP A 252 -34.63 -26.22 9.79
CA ASP A 252 -34.07 -25.11 10.58
C ASP A 252 -32.61 -24.90 10.20
N SER A 253 -32.42 -24.01 9.24
CA SER A 253 -31.11 -23.74 8.67
C SER A 253 -30.18 -23.02 9.63
N VAL A 254 -30.70 -22.26 10.62
CA VAL A 254 -29.90 -21.60 11.67
C VAL A 254 -29.30 -22.64 12.61
N ALA A 255 -30.13 -23.56 13.09
CA ALA A 255 -29.64 -24.68 13.89
C ALA A 255 -28.69 -25.59 13.10
N LEU A 256 -29.01 -25.85 11.82
CA LEU A 256 -28.17 -26.68 10.96
C LEU A 256 -26.78 -26.05 10.74
N ALA A 257 -26.71 -24.75 10.48
CA ALA A 257 -25.43 -24.04 10.32
C ALA A 257 -24.61 -24.03 11.63
N ASP A 258 -25.25 -23.82 12.78
CA ASP A 258 -24.59 -23.87 14.08
C ASP A 258 -24.04 -25.27 14.40
N VAL A 259 -24.79 -26.33 14.06
CA VAL A 259 -24.31 -27.71 14.21
C VAL A 259 -23.16 -28.02 13.26
N LEU A 260 -23.25 -27.65 11.97
CA LEU A 260 -22.18 -27.87 11.00
C LEU A 260 -20.89 -27.11 11.39
N ARG A 261 -20.99 -25.92 11.99
CA ARG A 261 -19.82 -25.22 12.57
C ARG A 261 -19.18 -26.06 13.68
N ARG A 262 -19.99 -26.56 14.61
CA ARG A 262 -19.51 -27.40 15.72
C ARG A 262 -18.91 -28.71 15.23
N GLN A 263 -19.47 -29.33 14.19
CA GLN A 263 -18.92 -30.54 13.57
C GLN A 263 -17.57 -30.26 12.88
N ALA A 264 -17.44 -29.12 12.20
CA ALA A 264 -16.18 -28.72 11.59
C ALA A 264 -15.07 -28.45 12.63
N ASP A 265 -15.46 -28.11 13.86
CA ASP A 265 -14.58 -27.85 15.01
C ASP A 265 -14.35 -29.08 15.90
N ALA A 266 -14.92 -30.24 15.54
CA ALA A 266 -14.72 -31.52 16.21
C ALA A 266 -13.52 -32.30 15.64
N ASP A 267 -13.13 -33.37 16.35
CA ASP A 267 -12.05 -34.28 15.93
C ASP A 267 -12.55 -35.24 14.82
N VAL A 268 -12.63 -34.74 13.60
CA VAL A 268 -12.97 -35.47 12.36
C VAL A 268 -11.78 -35.62 11.41
N GLU A 269 -11.86 -36.62 10.52
CA GLU A 269 -10.96 -36.71 9.37
C GLU A 269 -11.08 -35.47 8.47
N GLU A 270 -9.98 -35.10 7.83
CA GLU A 270 -9.87 -33.86 7.07
C GLU A 270 -10.85 -33.81 5.88
N SER A 271 -11.09 -34.95 5.22
CA SER A 271 -12.05 -35.09 4.11
C SER A 271 -13.49 -34.84 4.55
N GLU A 272 -13.89 -35.36 5.70
CA GLU A 272 -15.22 -35.16 6.27
C GLU A 272 -15.41 -33.71 6.73
N ARG A 273 -14.40 -33.13 7.39
CA ARG A 273 -14.40 -31.72 7.78
C ARG A 273 -14.63 -30.79 6.60
N ILE A 274 -13.98 -31.07 5.47
CA ILE A 274 -14.13 -30.30 4.23
C ILE A 274 -15.58 -30.34 3.73
N GLN A 275 -16.21 -31.52 3.66
CA GLN A 275 -17.59 -31.65 3.20
C GLN A 275 -18.59 -30.91 4.11
N ILE A 276 -18.37 -30.95 5.44
CA ILE A 276 -19.18 -30.23 6.42
C ILE A 276 -19.08 -28.71 6.18
N LEU A 277 -17.86 -28.20 5.99
CA LEU A 277 -17.61 -26.78 5.73
C LEU A 277 -18.23 -26.32 4.40
N LEU A 278 -18.20 -27.13 3.34
CA LEU A 278 -18.85 -26.81 2.06
C LEU A 278 -20.37 -26.67 2.22
N ARG A 279 -21.00 -27.59 2.96
CA ARG A 279 -22.44 -27.54 3.24
C ARG A 279 -22.81 -26.33 4.10
N LEU A 280 -22.00 -26.03 5.10
CA LEU A 280 -22.17 -24.83 5.94
C LEU A 280 -22.11 -23.55 5.11
N ALA A 281 -21.10 -23.42 4.24
CA ALA A 281 -20.96 -22.25 3.38
C ALA A 281 -22.16 -22.06 2.45
N LYS A 282 -22.74 -23.16 1.93
CA LYS A 282 -23.90 -23.10 1.06
C LYS A 282 -25.15 -22.56 1.76
N ILE A 283 -25.35 -22.93 3.03
CA ILE A 283 -26.44 -22.41 3.87
C ILE A 283 -26.21 -20.91 4.16
N GLU A 284 -24.98 -20.55 4.54
CA GLU A 284 -24.60 -19.16 4.83
C GLU A 284 -24.81 -18.22 3.63
N GLU A 285 -24.54 -18.71 2.42
CA GLU A 285 -24.71 -17.94 1.19
C GLU A 285 -26.18 -17.85 0.76
N ASN A 286 -26.88 -18.98 0.62
CA ASN A 286 -28.18 -19.02 -0.02
C ASN A 286 -29.32 -18.60 0.93
N GLU A 287 -29.28 -19.09 2.17
CA GLU A 287 -30.40 -18.96 3.09
C GLU A 287 -30.24 -17.74 3.99
N PHE A 288 -29.03 -17.52 4.52
CA PHE A 288 -28.77 -16.35 5.35
C PHE A 288 -28.43 -15.10 4.55
N ARG A 289 -28.13 -15.25 3.25
CA ARG A 289 -27.69 -14.16 2.36
C ARG A 289 -26.51 -13.39 2.96
N ARG A 290 -25.61 -14.10 3.64
CA ARG A 290 -24.36 -13.58 4.22
C ARG A 290 -23.16 -14.18 3.48
N PRO A 291 -22.92 -13.72 2.24
CA PRO A 291 -21.85 -14.25 1.41
C PRO A 291 -20.46 -14.06 2.04
N GLU A 292 -20.26 -13.08 2.92
CA GLU A 292 -19.01 -12.88 3.66
C GLU A 292 -18.72 -13.99 4.68
N LEU A 293 -19.77 -14.59 5.27
CA LEU A 293 -19.61 -15.71 6.20
C LEU A 293 -19.32 -16.99 5.42
N ALA A 294 -20.09 -17.23 4.36
CA ALA A 294 -19.88 -18.36 3.46
C ALA A 294 -18.45 -18.38 2.90
N ALA A 295 -17.93 -17.22 2.48
CA ALA A 295 -16.58 -17.14 1.94
C ALA A 295 -15.49 -17.51 2.96
N ARG A 296 -15.59 -17.03 4.21
CA ARG A 296 -14.68 -17.42 5.30
C ARG A 296 -14.75 -18.92 5.60
N THR A 297 -15.95 -19.51 5.52
CA THR A 297 -16.13 -20.95 5.71
C THR A 297 -15.47 -21.75 4.58
N LEU A 298 -15.59 -21.32 3.33
CA LEU A 298 -14.93 -21.98 2.19
C LEU A 298 -13.40 -21.77 2.19
N GLU A 299 -12.87 -20.67 2.71
CA GLU A 299 -11.42 -20.50 2.91
C GLU A 299 -10.84 -21.56 3.85
N ARG A 300 -11.60 -21.94 4.89
CA ARG A 300 -11.22 -23.04 5.79
C ARG A 300 -11.08 -24.36 5.04
N VAL A 301 -11.89 -24.60 4.00
CA VAL A 301 -11.79 -25.77 3.11
C VAL A 301 -10.51 -25.70 2.29
N VAL A 302 -10.28 -24.57 1.63
CA VAL A 302 -9.14 -24.35 0.73
C VAL A 302 -7.78 -24.39 1.46
N ALA A 303 -7.74 -23.99 2.74
CA ALA A 303 -6.56 -24.10 3.59
C ALA A 303 -6.21 -25.54 3.97
N ARG A 304 -7.20 -26.43 4.01
CA ARG A 304 -7.08 -27.83 4.47
C ARG A 304 -6.82 -28.83 3.34
N ALA A 305 -7.36 -28.57 2.15
CA ALA A 305 -7.08 -29.36 0.94
C ALA A 305 -6.33 -28.56 -0.14
N PRO A 306 -5.08 -28.13 0.10
CA PRO A 306 -4.34 -27.35 -0.87
C PRO A 306 -3.80 -28.15 -2.07
N ARG A 307 -3.67 -29.48 -1.96
CA ARG A 307 -3.06 -30.36 -2.97
C ARG A 307 -4.06 -31.12 -3.85
N VAL A 308 -5.36 -30.98 -3.63
CA VAL A 308 -6.43 -31.72 -4.35
C VAL A 308 -7.18 -30.78 -5.29
N ILE A 309 -6.45 -29.89 -5.96
CA ILE A 309 -7.00 -29.08 -7.06
C ILE A 309 -6.43 -29.67 -8.33
N SER A 310 -6.89 -30.88 -8.67
CA SER A 310 -6.58 -31.55 -9.92
C SER A 310 -7.77 -31.40 -10.88
N PRO A 311 -7.53 -31.17 -12.18
CA PRO A 311 -8.59 -31.02 -13.17
C PRO A 311 -9.45 -32.30 -13.25
N GLY A 312 -10.76 -32.15 -13.10
CA GLY A 312 -11.74 -33.26 -13.13
C GLY A 312 -12.20 -33.78 -11.76
N ALA A 313 -11.72 -33.24 -10.65
CA ALA A 313 -12.27 -33.50 -9.32
C ALA A 313 -13.53 -32.62 -9.06
N PRO A 314 -14.56 -33.14 -8.36
CA PRO A 314 -15.79 -32.39 -8.06
C PRO A 314 -15.57 -31.11 -7.22
N ASP A 315 -14.41 -30.94 -6.58
CA ASP A 315 -14.05 -29.79 -5.74
C ASP A 315 -13.58 -28.55 -6.52
N PHE A 316 -13.56 -28.60 -7.87
CA PHE A 316 -13.31 -27.44 -8.73
C PHE A 316 -14.35 -26.30 -8.52
N THR A 317 -15.52 -26.67 -7.97
CA THR A 317 -16.62 -25.78 -7.63
C THR A 317 -16.36 -24.94 -6.38
N VAL A 318 -15.47 -25.35 -5.46
CA VAL A 318 -15.24 -24.62 -4.19
C VAL A 318 -14.64 -23.24 -4.45
N LEU A 319 -13.76 -23.14 -5.45
CA LEU A 319 -13.20 -21.86 -5.87
C LEU A 319 -14.22 -20.99 -6.64
N ASP A 320 -15.16 -21.59 -7.39
CA ASP A 320 -16.28 -20.87 -8.00
C ASP A 320 -17.28 -20.36 -6.96
N ASP A 321 -17.58 -21.16 -5.93
CA ASP A 321 -18.46 -20.78 -4.83
C ASP A 321 -17.82 -19.68 -3.98
N LEU A 322 -16.50 -19.75 -3.73
CA LEU A 322 -15.74 -18.66 -3.10
C LEU A 322 -15.76 -17.39 -3.95
N GLU A 323 -15.59 -17.50 -5.26
CA GLU A 323 -15.67 -16.38 -6.19
C GLU A 323 -17.04 -15.69 -6.09
N ARG A 324 -18.12 -16.48 -6.16
CA ARG A 324 -19.50 -15.99 -6.07
C ARG A 324 -19.77 -15.31 -4.73
N CYS A 325 -19.33 -15.92 -3.63
CA CYS A 325 -19.49 -15.37 -2.28
C CYS A 325 -18.72 -14.05 -2.13
N TYR A 326 -17.43 -14.00 -2.44
CA TYR A 326 -16.66 -12.76 -2.26
C TYR A 326 -17.15 -11.61 -3.16
N ARG A 327 -17.65 -11.93 -4.36
CA ARG A 327 -18.29 -10.94 -5.24
C ARG A 327 -19.57 -10.37 -4.63
N ALA A 328 -20.46 -11.21 -4.09
CA ALA A 328 -21.69 -10.77 -3.44
C ALA A 328 -21.43 -9.98 -2.15
N ALA A 329 -20.40 -10.37 -1.39
CA ALA A 329 -19.95 -9.69 -0.17
C ALA A 329 -19.22 -8.35 -0.41
N ARG A 330 -18.87 -8.05 -1.67
CA ARG A 330 -17.99 -6.92 -2.05
C ARG A 330 -16.62 -6.96 -1.35
N MET A 331 -16.15 -8.17 -1.01
CA MET A 331 -14.86 -8.45 -0.40
C MET A 331 -13.85 -8.75 -1.51
N TRP A 332 -13.43 -7.67 -2.15
CA TRP A 332 -12.67 -7.72 -3.39
C TRP A 332 -11.23 -8.25 -3.24
N PRO A 333 -10.45 -7.95 -2.16
CA PRO A 333 -9.09 -8.48 -2.01
C PRO A 333 -9.06 -10.00 -1.92
N GLU A 334 -10.01 -10.59 -1.20
CA GLU A 334 -10.11 -12.03 -1.02
C GLU A 334 -10.65 -12.72 -2.27
N LEU A 335 -11.57 -12.08 -3.00
CA LEU A 335 -12.03 -12.54 -4.33
C LEU A 335 -10.85 -12.75 -5.29
N VAL A 336 -9.89 -11.83 -5.27
CA VAL A 336 -8.71 -11.87 -6.13
C VAL A 336 -7.81 -13.06 -5.82
N ALA A 337 -7.53 -13.33 -4.54
CA ALA A 337 -6.71 -14.47 -4.13
C ALA A 337 -7.33 -15.81 -4.56
N VAL A 338 -8.67 -15.93 -4.48
CA VAL A 338 -9.40 -17.13 -4.89
C VAL A 338 -9.35 -17.32 -6.40
N LEU A 339 -9.67 -16.27 -7.15
CA LEU A 339 -9.68 -16.27 -8.61
C LEU A 339 -8.28 -16.55 -9.21
N GLU A 340 -7.22 -16.06 -8.55
CA GLU A 340 -5.83 -16.32 -8.94
C GLU A 340 -5.47 -17.80 -8.75
N ARG A 341 -5.85 -18.38 -7.60
CA ARG A 341 -5.64 -19.80 -7.29
C ARG A 341 -6.46 -20.73 -8.20
N ALA A 342 -7.67 -20.31 -8.53
CA ALA A 342 -8.56 -20.97 -9.48
C ALA A 342 -7.91 -21.11 -10.85
N ALA A 343 -7.49 -19.98 -11.45
CA ALA A 343 -6.88 -19.97 -12.76
C ALA A 343 -5.59 -20.82 -12.84
N ILE A 344 -4.76 -20.83 -11.79
CA ILE A 344 -3.55 -21.67 -11.75
C ILE A 344 -3.92 -23.16 -11.85
N SER A 345 -5.06 -23.56 -11.26
CA SER A 345 -5.45 -24.97 -11.10
C SER A 345 -6.30 -25.53 -12.23
N ASP A 346 -6.95 -24.69 -13.06
CA ASP A 346 -7.73 -25.09 -14.24
C ASP A 346 -6.85 -25.74 -15.30
N ALA A 347 -7.06 -26.99 -15.74
CA ALA A 347 -6.32 -27.50 -16.92
C ALA A 347 -6.96 -27.17 -18.25
N ASP A 348 -8.27 -26.91 -18.27
CA ASP A 348 -8.97 -26.55 -19.50
C ASP A 348 -8.65 -25.08 -19.84
N PRO A 349 -8.02 -24.82 -21.01
CA PRO A 349 -7.65 -23.47 -21.41
C PRO A 349 -8.84 -22.49 -21.45
N GLU A 350 -10.05 -22.96 -21.79
CA GLU A 350 -11.24 -22.10 -21.87
C GLU A 350 -11.78 -21.69 -20.48
N THR A 351 -11.88 -22.63 -19.51
CA THR A 351 -12.32 -22.30 -18.14
C THR A 351 -11.27 -21.48 -17.39
N ARG A 352 -9.98 -21.81 -17.58
CA ARG A 352 -8.86 -21.01 -17.10
C ARG A 352 -8.95 -19.59 -17.64
N ALA A 353 -9.27 -19.44 -18.93
CA ALA A 353 -9.39 -18.15 -19.56
C ALA A 353 -10.52 -17.29 -18.95
N GLU A 354 -11.71 -17.87 -18.77
CA GLU A 354 -12.84 -17.14 -18.16
C GLU A 354 -12.57 -16.71 -16.71
N ARG A 355 -11.90 -17.55 -15.89
CA ARG A 355 -11.53 -17.20 -14.50
C ARG A 355 -10.49 -16.08 -14.44
N LEU A 356 -9.51 -16.07 -15.35
CA LEU A 356 -8.57 -14.95 -15.48
C LEU A 356 -9.28 -13.65 -15.90
N ARG A 357 -10.28 -13.72 -16.79
CA ARG A 357 -11.04 -12.53 -17.22
C ARG A 357 -11.72 -11.87 -16.03
N ARG A 358 -12.43 -12.66 -15.23
CA ARG A 358 -13.12 -12.20 -14.01
C ARG A 358 -12.18 -11.69 -12.93
N LEU A 359 -11.01 -12.31 -12.79
CA LEU A 359 -9.97 -11.87 -11.85
C LEU A 359 -9.49 -10.46 -12.17
N GLY A 360 -9.14 -10.21 -13.44
CA GLY A 360 -8.69 -8.90 -13.88
C GLY A 360 -9.77 -7.82 -13.71
N ASP A 361 -11.04 -8.14 -14.00
CA ASP A 361 -12.15 -7.21 -13.82
C ASP A 361 -12.35 -6.78 -12.36
N VAL A 362 -12.21 -7.71 -11.41
CA VAL A 362 -12.34 -7.44 -9.98
C VAL A 362 -11.18 -6.58 -9.48
N LEU A 363 -9.95 -6.96 -9.84
CA LEU A 363 -8.72 -6.24 -9.50
C LEU A 363 -8.81 -4.77 -9.93
N GLU A 364 -9.27 -4.53 -11.15
CA GLU A 364 -9.31 -3.17 -11.66
C GLU A 364 -10.54 -2.38 -11.18
N SER A 365 -11.75 -2.91 -11.35
CA SER A 365 -12.97 -2.13 -11.13
C SER A 365 -13.32 -1.95 -9.66
N LYS A 366 -12.89 -2.87 -8.80
CA LYS A 366 -13.30 -2.90 -7.39
C LYS A 366 -12.18 -2.61 -6.41
N LEU A 367 -10.96 -3.09 -6.68
CA LEU A 367 -9.79 -2.78 -5.85
C LEU A 367 -9.00 -1.58 -6.34
N GLY A 368 -9.16 -1.21 -7.61
CA GLY A 368 -8.29 -0.20 -8.22
C GLY A 368 -6.85 -0.68 -8.35
N ASP A 369 -6.55 -1.96 -8.14
CA ASP A 369 -5.23 -2.55 -8.32
C ASP A 369 -5.05 -2.92 -9.80
N VAL A 370 -4.77 -1.88 -10.57
CA VAL A 370 -4.64 -1.98 -12.02
C VAL A 370 -3.41 -2.81 -12.41
N ARG A 371 -2.36 -2.84 -11.58
CA ARG A 371 -1.13 -3.61 -11.86
C ARG A 371 -1.38 -5.10 -11.80
N ALA A 372 -2.02 -5.59 -10.74
CA ALA A 372 -2.33 -7.01 -10.65
C ALA A 372 -3.38 -7.43 -11.71
N ALA A 373 -4.35 -6.54 -12.04
CA ALA A 373 -5.30 -6.79 -13.13
C ALA A 373 -4.58 -7.03 -14.47
N LEU A 374 -3.52 -6.25 -14.73
CA LEU A 374 -2.71 -6.33 -15.93
C LEU A 374 -2.06 -7.70 -16.09
N GLU A 375 -1.32 -8.14 -15.08
CA GLU A 375 -0.59 -9.42 -15.08
C GLU A 375 -1.54 -10.61 -15.29
N THR A 376 -2.76 -10.51 -14.73
CA THR A 376 -3.81 -11.50 -14.92
C THR A 376 -4.28 -11.58 -16.39
N TYR A 377 -4.55 -10.43 -16.99
CA TYR A 377 -5.00 -10.37 -18.39
C TYR A 377 -3.88 -10.78 -19.37
N GLN A 378 -2.59 -10.64 -19.01
CA GLN A 378 -1.47 -11.16 -19.81
C GLN A 378 -1.51 -12.68 -19.90
N ARG A 379 -1.75 -13.35 -18.77
CA ARG A 379 -1.94 -14.82 -18.73
C ARG A 379 -3.14 -15.25 -19.56
N LEU A 380 -4.22 -14.46 -19.53
CA LEU A 380 -5.44 -14.73 -20.30
C LEU A 380 -5.18 -14.66 -21.81
N ALA A 381 -4.49 -13.62 -22.27
CA ALA A 381 -4.15 -13.44 -23.68
C ALA A 381 -3.22 -14.56 -24.20
N GLY A 382 -2.38 -15.14 -23.34
CA GLY A 382 -1.57 -16.31 -23.68
C GLY A 382 -2.39 -17.57 -24.01
N LEU A 383 -3.61 -17.70 -23.46
CA LEU A 383 -4.53 -18.82 -23.73
C LEU A 383 -5.43 -18.55 -24.94
N LEU A 384 -5.90 -17.31 -25.08
CA LEU A 384 -6.80 -16.88 -26.15
C LEU A 384 -6.17 -15.74 -26.98
N PRO A 385 -5.09 -16.02 -27.74
CA PRO A 385 -4.35 -14.99 -28.49
C PRO A 385 -5.10 -14.45 -29.72
N GLU A 386 -6.22 -15.07 -30.09
CA GLU A 386 -7.08 -14.68 -31.21
C GLU A 386 -8.43 -14.07 -30.77
N ASP A 387 -8.71 -14.02 -29.46
CA ASP A 387 -9.93 -13.38 -28.93
C ASP A 387 -9.72 -11.87 -28.82
N GLU A 388 -10.38 -11.13 -29.70
CA GLU A 388 -10.33 -9.67 -29.78
C GLU A 388 -10.76 -8.99 -28.46
N THR A 389 -11.68 -9.59 -27.72
CA THR A 389 -12.17 -8.99 -26.46
C THR A 389 -11.11 -9.01 -25.37
N VAL A 390 -10.41 -10.14 -25.24
CA VAL A 390 -9.36 -10.35 -24.23
C VAL A 390 -8.18 -9.42 -24.46
N VAL A 391 -7.70 -9.36 -25.70
CA VAL A 391 -6.54 -8.54 -26.05
C VAL A 391 -6.88 -7.04 -25.92
N SER A 392 -8.14 -6.64 -26.12
CA SER A 392 -8.60 -5.26 -25.92
C SER A 392 -8.59 -4.83 -24.45
N GLU A 393 -9.06 -5.67 -23.55
CA GLU A 393 -9.03 -5.39 -22.11
C GLU A 393 -7.60 -5.37 -21.56
N LEU A 394 -6.74 -6.29 -22.02
CA LEU A 394 -5.32 -6.29 -21.67
C LEU A 394 -4.63 -4.98 -22.08
N ALA A 395 -4.90 -4.51 -23.30
CA ALA A 395 -4.37 -3.24 -23.78
C ALA A 395 -4.79 -2.07 -22.88
N ARG A 396 -6.08 -1.96 -22.56
CA ARG A 396 -6.63 -0.88 -21.73
C ARG A 396 -6.00 -0.83 -20.33
N LEU A 397 -5.77 -1.98 -19.71
CA LEU A 397 -5.13 -2.06 -18.40
C LEU A 397 -3.66 -1.64 -18.47
N ALA A 398 -2.95 -2.03 -19.53
CA ALA A 398 -1.55 -1.68 -19.73
C ALA A 398 -1.37 -0.16 -19.82
N GLU A 399 -2.27 0.50 -20.54
CA GLU A 399 -2.32 1.96 -20.67
C GLU A 399 -2.48 2.66 -19.31
N LYS A 400 -3.42 2.18 -18.49
CA LYS A 400 -3.75 2.77 -17.20
C LYS A 400 -2.63 2.64 -16.16
N VAL A 401 -1.83 1.58 -16.23
CA VAL A 401 -0.60 1.40 -15.42
C VAL A 401 0.60 2.13 -16.01
N SER A 402 0.46 2.61 -17.25
CA SER A 402 1.54 3.20 -18.03
C SER A 402 2.65 2.21 -18.42
N ASP A 403 2.33 0.92 -18.60
CA ASP A 403 3.22 0.00 -19.32
C ASP A 403 2.89 0.05 -20.80
N VAL A 404 3.69 0.84 -21.49
CA VAL A 404 3.43 1.12 -22.88
C VAL A 404 3.84 -0.03 -23.78
N THR A 405 4.89 -0.78 -23.44
CA THR A 405 5.41 -1.84 -24.31
C THR A 405 4.37 -2.93 -24.56
N LEU A 406 3.67 -3.33 -23.50
CA LEU A 406 2.62 -4.33 -23.54
C LEU A 406 1.32 -3.77 -24.14
N ALA A 407 0.96 -2.52 -23.83
CA ALA A 407 -0.24 -1.90 -24.40
C ALA A 407 -0.20 -1.91 -25.93
N VAL A 408 0.97 -1.59 -26.48
CA VAL A 408 1.21 -1.52 -27.91
C VAL A 408 1.10 -2.88 -28.57
N SER A 409 1.77 -3.92 -28.04
CA SER A 409 1.74 -5.25 -28.64
C SER A 409 0.31 -5.84 -28.67
N CYS A 410 -0.51 -5.52 -27.67
CA CYS A 410 -1.92 -5.90 -27.64
C CYS A 410 -2.74 -5.15 -28.68
N ARG A 411 -2.58 -3.82 -28.77
CA ARG A 411 -3.26 -3.01 -29.77
C ARG A 411 -2.89 -3.43 -31.20
N GLU A 412 -1.66 -3.86 -31.44
CA GLU A 412 -1.22 -4.41 -32.73
C GLU A 412 -1.97 -5.70 -33.08
N ARG A 413 -2.04 -6.65 -32.14
CA ARG A 413 -2.73 -7.92 -32.36
C ARG A 413 -4.24 -7.75 -32.66
N LEU A 414 -4.91 -6.80 -32.02
CA LEU A 414 -6.32 -6.45 -32.31
C LEU A 414 -6.51 -5.94 -33.74
N ALA A 415 -5.57 -5.14 -34.22
CA ALA A 415 -5.62 -4.64 -35.58
C ALA A 415 -5.44 -5.75 -36.63
N GLU A 416 -4.75 -6.85 -36.31
CA GLU A 416 -4.61 -8.00 -37.21
C GLU A 416 -5.88 -8.85 -37.28
N LEU A 417 -6.62 -8.95 -36.17
CA LEU A 417 -7.83 -9.78 -36.05
C LEU A 417 -9.08 -9.08 -36.61
N ALA A 418 -9.14 -7.75 -36.54
CA ALA A 418 -10.31 -6.99 -36.97
C ALA A 418 -10.55 -7.08 -38.49
N LYS A 419 -11.80 -7.40 -38.88
CA LYS A 419 -12.21 -7.52 -40.30
C LYS A 419 -12.59 -6.17 -40.91
N GLU A 420 -13.16 -5.28 -40.10
CA GLU A 420 -13.62 -3.97 -40.56
C GLU A 420 -12.46 -2.97 -40.65
N PRO A 421 -12.34 -2.22 -41.76
CA PRO A 421 -11.24 -1.27 -41.93
C PRO A 421 -11.20 -0.15 -40.87
N ALA A 422 -12.37 0.38 -40.47
CA ALA A 422 -12.49 1.43 -39.44
C ALA A 422 -12.03 0.95 -38.04
N VAL A 423 -12.32 -0.31 -37.71
CA VAL A 423 -11.92 -0.91 -36.43
C VAL A 423 -10.42 -1.14 -36.38
N ARG A 424 -9.82 -1.68 -37.46
CA ARG A 424 -8.36 -1.79 -37.61
C ARG A 424 -7.66 -0.44 -37.47
N ALA A 425 -8.26 0.62 -38.03
CA ALA A 425 -7.71 1.97 -37.92
C ALA A 425 -7.68 2.47 -36.47
N ARG A 426 -8.78 2.29 -35.75
CA ARG A 426 -8.90 2.73 -34.34
C ARG A 426 -7.84 2.10 -33.43
N HIS A 427 -7.54 0.81 -33.57
CA HIS A 427 -6.55 0.14 -32.72
C HIS A 427 -5.13 0.61 -32.97
N ASN A 428 -4.75 0.75 -34.24
CA ASN A 428 -3.46 1.33 -34.62
C ASN A 428 -3.32 2.79 -34.13
N LEU A 429 -4.40 3.58 -34.15
CA LEU A 429 -4.38 4.96 -33.64
C LEU A 429 -4.04 5.02 -32.15
N ILE A 430 -4.68 4.18 -31.35
CA ILE A 430 -4.43 4.15 -29.91
C ILE A 430 -3.00 3.67 -29.61
N ALA A 431 -2.50 2.65 -30.34
CA ALA A 431 -1.12 2.18 -30.19
C ALA A 431 -0.08 3.30 -30.38
N GLY A 432 -0.30 4.16 -31.38
CA GLY A 432 0.55 5.32 -31.61
C GLY A 432 0.48 6.35 -30.46
N GLN A 433 -0.72 6.69 -29.97
CA GLN A 433 -0.91 7.69 -28.89
C GLN A 433 -0.11 7.34 -27.64
N LEU A 434 -0.03 6.04 -27.33
CA LEU A 434 0.66 5.54 -26.15
C LEU A 434 2.17 5.58 -26.29
N LEU A 435 2.69 5.28 -27.48
CA LEU A 435 4.13 5.35 -27.78
C LEU A 435 4.65 6.77 -27.88
N THR A 436 3.77 7.74 -28.14
CA THR A 436 4.14 9.12 -28.42
C THR A 436 5.11 9.74 -27.39
N PRO A 437 4.85 9.67 -26.06
CA PRO A 437 5.77 10.22 -25.07
C PRO A 437 7.08 9.40 -24.88
N ILE A 438 7.19 8.18 -25.43
CA ILE A 438 8.26 7.21 -25.12
C ILE A 438 9.17 6.92 -26.32
N ASP A 439 8.61 6.72 -27.53
CA ASP A 439 9.30 6.51 -28.80
C ASP A 439 8.43 7.06 -29.94
N ALA A 440 8.67 8.32 -30.30
CA ALA A 440 7.92 9.02 -31.34
C ALA A 440 8.05 8.38 -32.75
N PRO A 441 9.23 7.91 -33.21
CA PRO A 441 9.35 7.16 -34.46
C PRO A 441 8.48 5.91 -34.54
N ALA A 442 8.40 5.13 -33.46
CA ALA A 442 7.56 3.95 -33.40
C ALA A 442 6.07 4.32 -33.39
N ALA A 443 5.67 5.35 -32.62
CA ALA A 443 4.29 5.85 -32.55
C ALA A 443 3.72 6.17 -33.93
N ARG A 444 4.55 6.85 -34.72
CA ARG A 444 4.21 7.24 -36.06
C ARG A 444 3.85 6.09 -36.98
N ARG A 445 4.61 4.99 -36.95
CA ARG A 445 4.33 3.82 -37.81
C ARG A 445 2.93 3.26 -37.58
N TYR A 446 2.44 3.32 -36.35
CA TYR A 446 1.10 2.88 -36.00
C TYR A 446 0.03 3.87 -36.45
N PHE A 447 0.24 5.16 -36.22
CA PHE A 447 -0.65 6.18 -36.74
C PHE A 447 -0.79 6.12 -38.29
N GLU A 448 0.29 5.80 -39.01
CA GLU A 448 0.27 5.60 -40.46
C GLU A 448 -0.54 4.35 -40.85
N ARG A 449 -0.35 3.22 -40.14
CA ARG A 449 -1.16 2.01 -40.34
C ARG A 449 -2.65 2.27 -40.09
N ALA A 450 -3.00 3.16 -39.16
CA ALA A 450 -4.38 3.53 -38.87
C ALA A 450 -5.05 4.25 -40.05
N ALA A 451 -4.37 5.27 -40.55
CA ALA A 451 -4.87 6.07 -41.66
C ALA A 451 -4.98 5.26 -42.97
N VAL A 452 -4.10 4.27 -43.19
CA VAL A 452 -4.16 3.36 -44.35
C VAL A 452 -5.35 2.40 -44.25
N ALA A 453 -5.68 1.94 -43.05
CA ALA A 453 -6.80 1.02 -42.85
C ALA A 453 -8.16 1.71 -43.07
N ASP A 454 -8.35 2.94 -42.59
CA ASP A 454 -9.55 3.75 -42.87
C ASP A 454 -9.18 5.23 -43.11
N PRO A 455 -9.14 5.65 -44.38
CA PRO A 455 -8.82 7.03 -44.73
C PRO A 455 -9.85 8.07 -44.27
N THR A 456 -11.10 7.69 -43.95
CA THR A 456 -12.15 8.66 -43.54
C THR A 456 -12.04 9.06 -42.05
N ASN A 457 -11.17 8.40 -41.30
CA ASN A 457 -11.03 8.60 -39.86
C ASN A 457 -10.27 9.90 -39.51
N ALA A 458 -11.02 10.96 -39.19
CA ALA A 458 -10.48 12.28 -38.85
C ALA A 458 -9.52 12.29 -37.63
N SER A 459 -9.72 11.41 -36.65
CA SER A 459 -8.89 11.37 -35.43
C SER A 459 -7.50 10.80 -35.70
N ALA A 460 -7.38 9.83 -36.61
CA ALA A 460 -6.09 9.26 -37.00
C ALA A 460 -5.20 10.29 -37.68
N TRP A 461 -5.77 11.00 -38.64
CA TRP A 461 -5.12 12.15 -39.27
C TRP A 461 -4.79 13.25 -38.26
N SER A 462 -5.67 13.55 -37.30
CA SER A 462 -5.39 14.57 -36.27
C SER A 462 -4.19 14.24 -35.38
N ALA A 463 -4.01 12.97 -35.02
CA ALA A 463 -2.88 12.53 -34.21
C ALA A 463 -1.57 12.54 -35.00
N LEU A 464 -1.59 11.99 -36.22
CA LEU A 464 -0.49 12.07 -37.18
C LEU A 464 -0.04 13.52 -37.41
N LEU A 465 -1.00 14.43 -37.51
CA LEU A 465 -0.75 15.86 -37.64
C LEU A 465 -0.12 16.46 -36.42
N TRP A 466 -0.63 16.12 -35.24
CA TRP A 466 -0.08 16.60 -33.99
C TRP A 466 1.36 16.12 -33.79
N ASP A 467 1.65 14.84 -34.06
CA ASP A 467 2.99 14.24 -33.99
C ASP A 467 3.95 14.88 -35.01
N ALA A 468 3.52 14.98 -36.26
CA ALA A 468 4.27 15.67 -37.30
C ALA A 468 4.54 17.13 -36.91
N ARG A 469 3.59 17.83 -36.27
CA ARG A 469 3.80 19.18 -35.72
C ARG A 469 4.77 19.19 -34.54
N ALA A 470 4.75 18.16 -33.68
CA ALA A 470 5.62 18.05 -32.52
C ALA A 470 7.09 17.76 -32.89
N GLU A 471 7.36 16.88 -33.87
CA GLU A 471 8.71 16.68 -34.47
C GLU A 471 9.10 17.79 -35.44
N ASN A 472 8.14 18.66 -35.70
CA ASN A 472 8.25 19.74 -36.65
C ASN A 472 8.48 19.24 -38.08
N ASP A 473 8.00 18.04 -38.37
CA ASP A 473 7.96 17.47 -39.70
C ASP A 473 6.69 17.93 -40.44
N GLN A 474 6.79 19.17 -40.91
CA GLN A 474 5.86 19.89 -41.77
C GLN A 474 5.43 19.03 -42.98
N THR A 475 6.35 18.26 -43.55
CA THR A 475 6.14 17.47 -44.76
C THR A 475 5.17 16.31 -44.54
N ARG A 476 5.29 15.63 -43.40
CA ARG A 476 4.31 14.64 -43.00
C ARG A 476 2.97 15.29 -42.65
N ALA A 477 2.96 16.47 -42.03
CA ALA A 477 1.72 17.14 -41.64
C ALA A 477 0.84 17.55 -42.85
N ALA A 478 1.38 18.11 -43.94
CA ALA A 478 0.57 18.35 -45.15
C ALA A 478 -0.02 17.07 -45.72
N ARG A 479 0.82 16.02 -45.81
CA ARG A 479 0.40 14.73 -46.37
C ARG A 479 -0.83 14.21 -45.63
N TYR A 480 -0.89 14.46 -44.34
CA TYR A 480 -1.98 13.98 -43.51
C TYR A 480 -3.26 14.79 -43.65
N LEU A 481 -3.19 16.13 -43.66
CA LEU A 481 -4.40 16.94 -43.90
C LEU A 481 -4.95 16.78 -45.33
N GLU A 482 -4.07 16.59 -46.31
CA GLU A 482 -4.47 16.40 -47.69
C GLU A 482 -5.20 15.07 -47.89
N GLU A 483 -4.67 13.99 -47.35
CA GLU A 483 -5.33 12.68 -47.39
C GLU A 483 -6.64 12.69 -46.57
N ARG A 484 -6.73 13.46 -45.48
CA ARG A 484 -7.98 13.67 -44.74
C ARG A 484 -9.04 14.43 -45.56
N ALA A 485 -8.65 15.51 -46.24
CA ALA A 485 -9.56 16.33 -47.02
C ALA A 485 -10.12 15.56 -48.23
N LYS A 486 -9.28 14.71 -48.87
CA LYS A 486 -9.69 13.81 -49.96
C LYS A 486 -10.72 12.76 -49.50
N ALA A 487 -10.61 12.28 -48.27
CA ALA A 487 -11.52 11.29 -47.71
C ALA A 487 -12.79 11.89 -47.07
N THR A 488 -12.93 13.23 -46.99
CA THR A 488 -14.08 13.91 -46.36
C THR A 488 -15.14 14.27 -47.41
N GLU A 489 -16.38 13.78 -47.27
CA GLU A 489 -17.42 13.92 -48.32
C GLU A 489 -18.24 15.22 -48.25
N THR A 490 -18.50 15.75 -47.05
CA THR A 490 -19.41 16.89 -46.84
C THR A 490 -18.83 18.20 -47.38
N PRO A 491 -19.43 18.91 -48.36
CA PRO A 491 -18.82 20.07 -49.03
C PRO A 491 -18.38 21.19 -48.10
N ARG A 492 -19.17 21.50 -47.06
CA ARG A 492 -18.82 22.54 -46.08
C ARG A 492 -17.73 22.11 -45.10
N VAL A 493 -17.77 20.86 -44.59
CA VAL A 493 -16.72 20.34 -43.67
C VAL A 493 -15.42 20.07 -44.44
N ARG A 494 -15.55 19.66 -45.69
CA ARG A 494 -14.46 19.54 -46.66
C ARG A 494 -13.89 20.92 -47.01
N ALA A 495 -14.73 21.93 -47.25
CA ALA A 495 -14.29 23.32 -47.39
C ALA A 495 -13.57 23.79 -46.13
N THR A 496 -14.00 23.42 -44.91
CA THR A 496 -13.27 23.75 -43.68
C THR A 496 -11.99 22.94 -43.49
N CYS A 497 -11.92 21.65 -43.83
CA CYS A 497 -10.69 20.87 -43.78
C CYS A 497 -9.68 21.31 -44.86
N PHE A 498 -10.19 21.75 -46.00
CA PHE A 498 -9.38 22.43 -46.99
C PHE A 498 -8.99 23.83 -46.53
N VAL A 499 -9.81 24.57 -45.79
CA VAL A 499 -9.38 25.83 -45.13
C VAL A 499 -8.31 25.55 -44.06
N GLU A 500 -8.40 24.47 -43.28
CA GLU A 500 -7.35 24.09 -42.30
C GLU A 500 -6.08 23.54 -42.96
N LEU A 501 -6.22 22.76 -44.03
CA LEU A 501 -5.11 22.34 -44.90
C LEU A 501 -4.53 23.55 -45.63
N ALA A 502 -5.38 24.53 -45.96
CA ALA A 502 -5.00 25.80 -46.56
C ALA A 502 -4.04 26.47 -45.60
N GLU A 503 -4.50 26.65 -44.37
CA GLU A 503 -3.73 27.21 -43.27
C GLU A 503 -2.49 26.37 -42.91
N LEU A 504 -2.51 25.03 -43.01
CA LEU A 504 -1.36 24.20 -42.65
C LEU A 504 -0.30 24.17 -43.76
N ARG A 505 -0.69 24.13 -45.03
CA ARG A 505 0.24 24.29 -46.16
C ARG A 505 0.72 25.72 -46.24
N GLY A 506 -0.11 26.68 -45.87
CA GLY A 506 0.29 28.06 -45.61
C GLY A 506 1.35 28.12 -44.54
N LYS A 507 1.19 27.34 -43.46
CA LYS A 507 2.21 27.13 -42.40
C LYS A 507 3.47 26.41 -42.88
N MET A 508 3.39 25.59 -43.92
CA MET A 508 4.56 24.95 -44.54
C MET A 508 5.23 25.82 -45.59
N GLY A 509 4.63 26.97 -45.89
CA GLY A 509 4.98 27.75 -47.06
C GLY A 509 4.61 27.05 -48.37
N ASP A 510 3.85 25.95 -48.32
CA ASP A 510 3.19 25.34 -49.46
C ASP A 510 1.95 26.20 -49.85
N VAL A 511 2.17 27.51 -50.11
CA VAL A 511 1.16 28.54 -50.49
C VAL A 511 0.38 28.10 -51.73
N ALA A 512 1.07 27.44 -52.65
CA ALA A 512 0.47 26.86 -53.84
C ALA A 512 -0.58 25.80 -53.47
N ALA A 513 -0.38 25.06 -52.37
CA ALA A 513 -1.24 24.02 -51.89
C ALA A 513 -2.17 24.49 -50.75
N GLU A 514 -1.89 25.67 -50.17
CA GLU A 514 -2.76 26.45 -49.29
C GLU A 514 -3.93 27.01 -50.07
N ARG A 515 -3.59 27.85 -51.05
CA ARG A 515 -4.51 28.42 -52.00
C ARG A 515 -5.25 27.34 -52.74
N ARG A 516 -4.58 26.23 -53.11
CA ARG A 516 -5.26 25.06 -53.66
C ARG A 516 -6.40 24.64 -52.74
N ALA A 517 -6.17 24.62 -51.44
CA ALA A 517 -7.17 24.22 -50.48
C ALA A 517 -8.26 25.31 -50.22
N TYR A 518 -7.96 26.62 -50.16
CA TYR A 518 -9.02 27.67 -50.19
C TYR A 518 -9.84 27.66 -51.48
N LEU A 519 -9.21 27.31 -52.61
CA LEU A 519 -9.88 27.12 -53.89
C LEU A 519 -10.66 25.82 -53.94
N ASP A 520 -10.17 24.75 -53.34
CA ASP A 520 -10.91 23.52 -53.15
C ASP A 520 -12.10 23.75 -52.18
N ALA A 521 -12.00 24.75 -51.30
CA ALA A 521 -13.09 25.23 -50.44
C ALA A 521 -14.13 26.09 -51.19
N LEU A 522 -13.74 27.07 -52.03
CA LEU A 522 -14.66 27.77 -52.95
C LEU A 522 -15.25 26.85 -54.02
N ALA A 523 -14.47 25.88 -54.50
CA ALA A 523 -14.92 24.86 -55.43
C ALA A 523 -15.92 23.90 -54.75
N ALA A 524 -15.82 23.76 -53.43
CA ALA A 524 -16.84 23.09 -52.63
C ALA A 524 -18.04 24.01 -52.30
N ASP A 525 -17.89 25.35 -52.23
CA ASP A 525 -18.97 26.33 -51.96
C ASP A 525 -18.65 27.80 -52.46
N PRO A 526 -19.19 28.28 -53.60
CA PRO A 526 -18.76 29.55 -54.24
C PRO A 526 -19.37 30.86 -53.70
N MET A 527 -20.57 30.78 -53.11
CA MET A 527 -21.27 31.94 -52.52
C MET A 527 -20.94 32.11 -51.04
N ASN A 528 -20.01 31.29 -50.55
CA ASN A 528 -19.60 31.33 -49.18
C ASN A 528 -18.99 32.69 -48.91
N GLU A 529 -19.72 33.58 -48.24
CA GLU A 529 -19.30 34.96 -47.93
C GLU A 529 -18.02 34.98 -47.09
N SER A 530 -17.75 33.89 -46.35
CA SER A 530 -16.50 33.69 -45.62
C SER A 530 -15.36 33.19 -46.50
N ALA A 531 -15.62 32.75 -47.72
CA ALA A 531 -14.62 32.58 -48.76
C ALA A 531 -14.72 33.66 -49.85
N ALA A 532 -15.78 34.47 -49.93
CA ALA A 532 -16.00 35.49 -50.97
C ALA A 532 -15.71 36.90 -50.46
N GLY A 533 -16.09 37.24 -49.23
CA GLY A 533 -15.53 38.38 -48.51
C GLY A 533 -14.09 38.09 -48.11
N ALA A 534 -13.77 36.83 -47.77
CA ALA A 534 -12.39 36.40 -47.51
C ALA A 534 -11.61 36.03 -48.76
N LEU A 535 -12.20 36.16 -49.95
CA LEU A 535 -11.45 36.16 -51.19
C LEU A 535 -11.78 37.37 -52.08
N LEU A 536 -12.62 38.35 -51.70
CA LEU A 536 -12.81 39.58 -52.50
C LEU A 536 -11.67 40.53 -52.21
N HIS A 537 -11.63 41.04 -50.98
CA HIS A 537 -10.52 41.88 -50.58
C HIS A 537 -9.22 41.08 -50.68
N PRO A 538 -9.20 39.76 -50.39
CA PRO A 538 -8.02 38.93 -50.65
C PRO A 538 -7.76 38.62 -52.12
N PHE A 539 -8.72 38.52 -53.04
CA PHE A 539 -8.39 38.46 -54.48
C PHE A 539 -8.04 39.84 -55.07
N LEU A 540 -8.45 40.94 -54.43
CA LEU A 540 -8.04 42.31 -54.75
C LEU A 540 -6.67 42.69 -54.19
N GLU A 541 -6.28 42.07 -53.08
CA GLU A 541 -4.95 42.17 -52.52
C GLU A 541 -4.00 41.12 -53.14
N GLU A 542 -4.51 39.93 -53.52
CA GLU A 542 -3.76 38.83 -54.14
C GLU A 542 -3.55 38.96 -55.67
N GLY A 543 -3.94 40.06 -56.33
CA GLY A 543 -3.73 40.17 -57.78
C GLY A 543 -4.77 39.41 -58.63
N ARG A 544 -5.63 38.63 -57.97
CA ARG A 544 -6.59 37.64 -58.54
C ARG A 544 -7.90 38.29 -58.92
N HIS A 545 -7.79 39.44 -59.54
CA HIS A 545 -8.89 40.35 -59.74
C HIS A 545 -10.01 39.78 -60.63
N VAL A 546 -9.77 38.73 -61.43
CA VAL A 546 -10.79 38.06 -62.28
C VAL A 546 -11.79 37.30 -61.42
N GLU A 547 -11.28 36.76 -60.32
CA GLU A 547 -12.06 36.03 -59.35
C GLU A 547 -12.62 36.99 -58.30
N ALA A 548 -11.94 38.13 -58.08
CA ALA A 548 -12.43 39.22 -57.23
C ALA A 548 -13.59 40.00 -57.87
N GLU A 549 -13.58 40.18 -59.18
CA GLU A 549 -14.57 40.94 -59.96
C GLU A 549 -16.02 40.51 -59.68
N PRO A 550 -16.39 39.20 -59.76
CA PRO A 550 -17.74 38.77 -59.44
C PRO A 550 -18.09 38.97 -57.96
N LEU A 551 -17.11 38.86 -57.05
CA LEU A 551 -17.32 39.06 -55.62
C LEU A 551 -17.50 40.56 -55.29
N CYS A 552 -16.80 41.44 -56.02
CA CYS A 552 -16.92 42.88 -55.87
C CYS A 552 -18.30 43.34 -56.30
N ALA A 553 -18.84 42.73 -57.35
CA ALA A 553 -20.21 42.94 -57.78
C ALA A 553 -21.22 42.46 -56.71
N VAL A 554 -20.99 41.30 -56.07
CA VAL A 554 -21.82 40.78 -54.97
C VAL A 554 -21.86 41.76 -53.78
N VAL A 555 -20.76 42.47 -53.53
CA VAL A 555 -20.64 43.46 -52.44
C VAL A 555 -21.14 44.85 -52.83
N ALA A 556 -20.79 45.35 -54.01
CA ALA A 556 -21.26 46.64 -54.54
C ALA A 556 -22.79 46.66 -54.74
N ALA A 557 -23.37 45.54 -55.17
CA ALA A 557 -24.81 45.40 -55.31
C ALA A 557 -25.52 45.34 -53.94
N ALA A 558 -24.90 44.72 -52.92
CA ALA A 558 -25.40 44.78 -51.54
C ALA A 558 -25.36 46.23 -50.99
N ALA A 559 -24.38 47.03 -51.42
CA ALA A 559 -24.16 48.43 -51.04
C ALA A 559 -25.19 49.41 -51.62
N GLU A 560 -25.42 49.32 -52.93
CA GLU A 560 -26.38 50.16 -53.66
C GLU A 560 -27.82 49.86 -53.23
N ARG A 561 -28.13 48.58 -52.98
CA ARG A 561 -29.44 48.14 -52.46
C ARG A 561 -29.79 48.79 -51.13
N ASP A 562 -28.78 49.02 -50.30
CA ASP A 562 -28.93 49.58 -48.95
C ASP A 562 -28.80 51.14 -48.96
N ASN A 563 -28.72 51.75 -50.16
CA ASN A 563 -28.63 53.20 -50.52
C ASN A 563 -27.53 53.99 -49.80
N ASP A 564 -26.40 53.34 -49.66
CA ASP A 564 -25.27 53.91 -48.96
C ASP A 564 -24.35 54.63 -49.97
N SER A 565 -24.51 55.96 -50.07
CA SER A 565 -23.68 56.81 -50.96
C SER A 565 -22.19 56.67 -50.69
N TYR A 566 -21.85 56.27 -49.48
CA TYR A 566 -20.48 56.05 -49.05
C TYR A 566 -20.02 54.62 -49.39
N LEU A 567 -20.82 53.58 -49.12
CA LEU A 567 -20.50 52.19 -49.50
C LEU A 567 -20.46 52.00 -51.03
N LEU A 568 -21.16 52.87 -51.75
CA LEU A 568 -21.11 52.99 -53.19
C LEU A 568 -19.85 53.70 -53.69
N PHE A 569 -19.56 54.92 -53.23
CA PHE A 569 -18.29 55.61 -53.57
C PHE A 569 -17.08 54.71 -53.34
N THR A 570 -17.13 53.91 -52.28
CA THR A 570 -16.08 52.95 -51.93
C THR A 570 -16.08 51.70 -52.79
N ALA A 571 -17.23 51.08 -53.09
CA ALA A 571 -17.30 50.00 -54.07
C ALA A 571 -16.84 50.43 -55.47
N ARG A 572 -17.00 51.72 -55.83
CA ARG A 572 -16.54 52.28 -57.12
C ARG A 572 -15.04 52.60 -57.13
N ARG A 573 -14.47 53.08 -56.02
CA ARG A 573 -13.01 53.11 -55.87
C ARG A 573 -12.42 51.71 -55.81
N ALA A 574 -13.12 50.73 -55.25
CA ALA A 574 -12.72 49.33 -55.28
C ALA A 574 -12.72 48.82 -56.72
N GLN A 575 -13.79 49.06 -57.47
CA GLN A 575 -13.87 48.77 -58.91
C GLN A 575 -12.72 49.39 -59.70
N ALA A 576 -12.37 50.66 -59.44
CA ALA A 576 -11.21 51.30 -60.05
C ALA A 576 -9.92 50.50 -59.77
N ARG A 577 -9.72 50.07 -58.51
CA ARG A 577 -8.60 49.22 -58.08
C ARG A 577 -8.61 47.81 -58.69
N ILE A 578 -9.78 47.20 -58.88
CA ILE A 578 -9.91 45.91 -59.60
C ILE A 578 -9.49 46.11 -61.05
N GLY A 579 -9.96 47.18 -61.69
CA GLY A 579 -9.63 47.53 -63.07
C GLY A 579 -8.14 47.76 -63.26
N PHE A 580 -7.51 48.56 -62.38
CA PHE A 580 -6.06 48.84 -62.45
C PHE A 580 -5.23 47.57 -62.45
N ALA A 581 -5.73 46.55 -61.77
CA ALA A 581 -4.95 45.37 -61.54
C ALA A 581 -5.40 44.17 -62.43
N LEU A 582 -6.57 44.26 -63.10
CA LEU A 582 -6.97 43.38 -64.21
C LEU A 582 -6.41 43.77 -65.58
N GLY A 583 -5.87 44.97 -65.76
CA GLY A 583 -5.51 45.51 -67.08
C GLY A 583 -6.73 45.82 -67.96
N LYS A 584 -7.90 45.83 -67.31
CA LYS A 584 -9.13 46.35 -67.86
C LYS A 584 -9.14 47.83 -67.58
N SER A 585 -8.32 48.54 -68.35
CA SER A 585 -8.02 49.93 -68.07
C SER A 585 -9.24 50.83 -68.31
N ASP A 586 -10.16 50.39 -69.17
CA ASP A 586 -11.51 50.91 -69.32
C ASP A 586 -12.33 50.82 -68.02
N LEU A 587 -12.33 49.67 -67.34
CA LEU A 587 -13.02 49.46 -66.06
C LEU A 587 -12.37 50.27 -64.92
N ALA A 588 -11.05 50.42 -64.98
CA ALA A 588 -10.27 51.20 -64.04
C ALA A 588 -10.52 52.70 -64.19
N LEU A 589 -10.47 53.18 -65.44
CA LEU A 589 -10.73 54.56 -65.81
C LEU A 589 -12.19 54.92 -65.55
N ALA A 590 -13.14 54.06 -65.89
CA ALA A 590 -14.56 54.28 -65.61
C ALA A 590 -14.83 54.36 -64.10
N GLY A 591 -14.24 53.47 -63.30
CA GLY A 591 -14.37 53.51 -61.83
C GLY A 591 -13.74 54.75 -61.20
N ALA A 592 -12.56 55.17 -61.70
CA ALA A 592 -11.85 56.35 -61.20
C ALA A 592 -12.47 57.67 -61.67
N LEU A 593 -12.94 57.74 -62.92
CA LEU A 593 -13.63 58.88 -63.49
C LEU A 593 -15.01 59.08 -62.86
N ALA A 594 -15.81 58.02 -62.70
CA ALA A 594 -17.10 58.12 -62.00
C ALA A 594 -16.93 58.54 -60.54
N ALA A 595 -15.83 58.14 -59.89
CA ALA A 595 -15.46 58.62 -58.56
C ALA A 595 -15.06 60.12 -58.57
N PHE A 596 -14.36 60.58 -59.60
CA PHE A 596 -13.97 61.98 -59.77
C PHE A 596 -15.15 62.88 -60.18
N GLU A 597 -16.07 62.44 -61.03
CA GLU A 597 -17.26 63.21 -61.42
C GLU A 597 -18.23 63.40 -60.26
N ALA A 598 -18.38 62.38 -59.41
CA ALA A 598 -19.10 62.52 -58.17
C ALA A 598 -18.47 63.60 -57.27
N ARG A 599 -17.13 63.77 -57.30
CA ARG A 599 -16.35 64.73 -56.49
C ARG A 599 -15.00 65.14 -57.12
N GLY A 600 -14.98 66.18 -57.96
CA GLY A 600 -13.79 66.53 -58.75
C GLY A 600 -12.75 67.40 -58.04
N GLU A 601 -13.08 67.94 -56.88
CA GLU A 601 -12.12 68.66 -56.02
C GLU A 601 -11.26 67.69 -55.20
N ASP A 602 -11.61 66.41 -55.22
CA ASP A 602 -11.04 65.36 -54.39
C ASP A 602 -9.67 64.87 -54.90
N ILE A 603 -8.66 64.86 -54.03
CA ILE A 603 -7.25 64.56 -54.34
C ILE A 603 -7.04 63.07 -54.68
N ASP A 604 -7.84 62.19 -54.10
CA ASP A 604 -7.72 60.76 -54.29
C ASP A 604 -8.32 60.33 -55.62
N ALA A 605 -9.51 60.86 -55.93
CA ALA A 605 -10.10 60.67 -57.25
C ALA A 605 -9.20 61.25 -58.35
N ARG A 606 -8.51 62.37 -58.08
CA ARG A 606 -7.46 62.92 -58.95
C ARG A 606 -6.25 61.98 -59.09
N SER A 607 -5.75 61.40 -57.99
CA SER A 607 -4.58 60.51 -57.99
C SER A 607 -4.88 59.15 -58.64
N ASP A 608 -6.06 58.59 -58.38
CA ASP A 608 -6.55 57.36 -59.01
C ASP A 608 -6.75 57.57 -60.52
N LEU A 609 -7.24 58.74 -60.93
CA LEU A 609 -7.37 59.11 -62.33
C LEU A 609 -6.01 59.32 -63.03
N VAL A 610 -5.05 59.99 -62.38
CA VAL A 610 -3.68 60.14 -62.92
C VAL A 610 -3.01 58.79 -63.07
N ARG A 611 -3.18 57.86 -62.11
CA ARG A 611 -2.72 56.48 -62.24
C ARG A 611 -3.40 55.75 -63.40
N ALA A 612 -4.73 55.83 -63.50
CA ALA A 612 -5.50 55.22 -64.59
C ALA A 612 -5.02 55.66 -65.96
N ALA A 613 -4.89 56.97 -66.12
CA ALA A 613 -4.42 57.58 -67.34
C ALA A 613 -2.96 57.22 -67.64
N SER A 614 -2.13 57.08 -66.60
CA SER A 614 -0.76 56.59 -66.76
C SER A 614 -0.70 55.15 -67.24
N ASP A 615 -1.58 54.29 -66.75
CA ASP A 615 -1.66 52.91 -67.20
C ASP A 615 -2.18 52.79 -68.65
N MET A 616 -2.98 53.76 -69.13
CA MET A 616 -3.59 53.77 -70.47
C MET A 616 -2.88 54.66 -71.53
N ARG A 617 -1.78 55.34 -71.22
CA ARG A 617 -1.13 56.44 -71.99
C ARG A 617 -0.81 56.26 -73.50
N ALA A 618 -1.03 55.09 -74.08
CA ALA A 618 -0.87 54.81 -75.52
C ALA A 618 -2.22 54.56 -76.25
N ASP A 619 -3.30 54.42 -75.48
CA ASP A 619 -4.65 54.16 -75.96
C ASP A 619 -5.41 55.48 -76.18
N PRO A 620 -6.15 55.66 -77.31
CA PRO A 620 -6.91 56.90 -77.57
C PRO A 620 -7.97 57.23 -76.51
N GLN A 621 -8.47 56.23 -75.78
CA GLN A 621 -9.49 56.41 -74.75
C GLN A 621 -9.00 57.27 -73.57
N VAL A 622 -7.68 57.43 -73.38
CA VAL A 622 -7.14 58.40 -72.42
C VAL A 622 -7.56 59.84 -72.72
N LEU A 623 -7.90 60.14 -73.98
CA LEU A 623 -8.38 61.46 -74.36
C LEU A 623 -9.73 61.81 -73.70
N GLU A 624 -10.50 60.80 -73.29
CA GLU A 624 -11.72 60.99 -72.49
C GLU A 624 -11.41 61.63 -71.13
N ALA A 625 -10.19 61.43 -70.62
CA ALA A 625 -9.68 62.05 -69.39
C ALA A 625 -8.75 63.26 -69.63
N ARG A 626 -8.53 63.70 -70.89
CA ARG A 626 -7.54 64.75 -71.22
C ARG A 626 -7.81 66.06 -70.51
N ASP A 627 -9.05 66.54 -70.59
CA ASP A 627 -9.43 67.81 -69.98
C ASP A 627 -9.26 67.77 -68.46
N ALA A 628 -9.50 66.60 -67.85
CA ALA A 628 -9.24 66.37 -66.43
C ALA A 628 -7.73 66.37 -66.11
N LEU A 629 -6.87 65.73 -66.91
CA LEU A 629 -5.42 65.64 -66.64
C LEU A 629 -4.66 66.94 -66.86
N VAL A 630 -5.04 67.75 -67.86
CA VAL A 630 -4.44 69.09 -68.08
C VAL A 630 -4.80 70.02 -66.93
N VAL A 631 -6.06 69.98 -66.48
CA VAL A 631 -6.49 70.71 -65.29
C VAL A 631 -5.69 70.26 -64.05
N ILE A 632 -5.38 68.97 -63.93
CA ILE A 632 -4.53 68.43 -62.86
C ILE A 632 -3.06 68.89 -62.99
N ALA A 633 -2.51 69.02 -64.20
CA ALA A 633 -1.10 69.38 -64.42
C ALA A 633 -0.81 70.89 -64.24
N ASP A 634 -1.66 71.76 -64.80
CA ASP A 634 -1.53 73.22 -64.64
C ASP A 634 -1.74 73.66 -63.18
N SER A 635 -2.32 72.76 -62.38
CA SER A 635 -2.48 72.91 -60.93
C SER A 635 -1.97 71.69 -60.15
N ALA A 636 -0.79 71.16 -60.51
CA ALA A 636 -0.17 70.00 -59.83
C ALA A 636 0.23 70.27 -58.35
N ARG A 637 0.01 71.50 -57.88
CA ARG A 637 0.11 71.86 -56.47
C ARG A 637 -0.89 71.02 -55.67
N GLY A 638 -0.37 70.29 -54.68
CA GLY A 638 -1.17 69.38 -53.86
C GLY A 638 -1.13 67.92 -54.30
N LEU A 639 -0.54 67.57 -55.46
CA LEU A 639 -0.20 66.18 -55.81
C LEU A 639 1.09 65.74 -55.12
N THR A 640 1.22 64.44 -54.88
CA THR A 640 2.44 63.87 -54.33
C THR A 640 3.56 63.86 -55.38
N VAL A 641 4.80 63.82 -54.91
CA VAL A 641 6.00 63.76 -55.75
C VAL A 641 5.96 62.56 -56.71
N GLU A 642 5.50 61.40 -56.24
CA GLU A 642 5.35 60.17 -57.04
C GLU A 642 4.30 60.32 -58.14
N THR A 643 3.19 60.98 -57.82
CA THR A 643 2.09 61.23 -58.76
C THR A 643 2.47 62.31 -59.76
N ARG A 644 3.27 63.29 -59.35
CA ARG A 644 3.88 64.31 -60.21
C ARG A 644 4.87 63.70 -61.19
N VAL A 645 5.72 62.78 -60.75
CA VAL A 645 6.63 62.00 -61.60
C VAL A 645 5.86 61.09 -62.56
N ALA A 646 4.85 60.37 -62.08
CA ALA A 646 4.00 59.54 -62.93
C ALA A 646 3.22 60.38 -63.96
N LEU A 647 2.76 61.57 -63.57
CA LEU A 647 2.13 62.54 -64.46
C LEU A 647 3.13 63.09 -65.50
N ALA A 648 4.37 63.37 -65.11
CA ALA A 648 5.44 63.82 -66.00
C ALA A 648 5.69 62.82 -67.14
N GLU A 649 5.76 61.53 -66.80
CA GLU A 649 5.93 60.42 -67.75
C GLU A 649 4.81 60.40 -68.80
N VAL A 650 3.57 60.56 -68.34
CA VAL A 650 2.37 60.54 -69.20
C VAL A 650 2.29 61.79 -70.06
N LEU A 651 2.57 62.96 -69.49
CA LEU A 651 2.62 64.24 -70.19
C LEU A 651 3.69 64.23 -71.31
N ALA A 652 4.90 63.71 -71.05
CA ALA A 652 5.95 63.57 -72.07
C ALA A 652 5.47 62.75 -73.29
N LEU A 653 4.69 61.69 -73.04
CA LEU A 653 4.20 60.79 -74.07
C LEU A 653 3.06 61.39 -74.91
N ILE A 654 2.19 62.22 -74.33
CA ILE A 654 1.11 62.91 -75.08
C ILE A 654 1.57 64.21 -75.76
N GLY A 655 2.87 64.53 -75.74
CA GLY A 655 3.50 65.62 -76.50
C GLY A 655 4.09 66.77 -75.67
N GLU A 656 4.12 66.67 -74.33
CA GLU A 656 4.41 67.78 -73.41
C GLU A 656 5.76 67.60 -72.66
N ASN A 657 6.86 67.39 -73.39
CA ASN A 657 8.19 67.01 -72.84
C ASN A 657 8.83 68.03 -71.87
N ASN A 658 8.67 69.32 -72.13
CA ASN A 658 9.26 70.34 -71.25
C ASN A 658 8.58 70.38 -69.88
N ARG A 659 7.30 70.02 -69.82
CA ARG A 659 6.56 69.91 -68.57
C ARG A 659 6.98 68.67 -67.77
N ALA A 660 7.54 67.65 -68.42
CA ALA A 660 7.99 66.44 -67.76
C ALA A 660 9.36 66.58 -67.06
N ALA A 661 10.33 67.20 -67.72
CA ALA A 661 11.66 67.42 -67.15
C ALA A 661 11.61 68.28 -65.88
N THR A 662 10.75 69.30 -65.86
CA THR A 662 10.54 70.16 -64.70
C THR A 662 9.97 69.38 -63.51
N LEU A 663 9.06 68.45 -63.77
CA LEU A 663 8.45 67.63 -62.72
C LEU A 663 9.47 66.65 -62.08
N TYR A 664 10.49 66.21 -62.82
CA TYR A 664 11.55 65.36 -62.27
C TYR A 664 12.56 66.11 -61.41
N ASP A 665 13.01 67.29 -61.85
CA ASP A 665 13.90 68.12 -61.03
C ASP A 665 13.18 68.63 -59.78
N ASP A 666 11.92 69.04 -59.92
CA ASP A 666 11.09 69.48 -58.79
C ASP A 666 10.89 68.34 -57.77
N ALA A 667 10.77 67.09 -58.24
CA ALA A 667 10.71 65.92 -57.37
C ALA A 667 12.00 65.72 -56.55
N LEU A 668 13.16 66.00 -57.15
CA LEU A 668 14.48 65.77 -56.54
C LEU A 668 14.97 66.90 -55.65
N VAL A 669 14.45 68.10 -55.85
CA VAL A 669 14.69 69.22 -54.93
C VAL A 669 13.91 69.01 -53.63
N GLU A 670 12.70 68.45 -53.72
CA GLU A 670 11.86 68.14 -52.56
C GLU A 670 12.27 66.83 -51.85
N ARG A 671 12.65 65.80 -52.61
CA ARG A 671 13.18 64.53 -52.10
C ARG A 671 14.49 64.17 -52.79
N PRO A 672 15.63 64.63 -52.24
CA PRO A 672 16.96 64.33 -52.75
C PRO A 672 17.34 62.84 -52.76
N ASP A 673 16.51 62.01 -52.13
CA ASP A 673 16.58 60.58 -51.89
C ASP A 673 15.49 59.79 -52.64
N ASP A 674 14.72 60.45 -53.52
CA ASP A 674 13.68 59.80 -54.33
C ASP A 674 14.30 58.92 -55.43
N GLU A 675 14.11 57.60 -55.30
CA GLU A 675 14.74 56.61 -56.15
C GLU A 675 14.29 56.69 -57.62
N ARG A 676 12.99 56.91 -57.88
CA ARG A 676 12.43 56.91 -59.25
C ARG A 676 12.86 58.14 -60.00
N ALA A 677 12.92 59.26 -59.30
CA ALA A 677 13.42 60.49 -59.86
C ALA A 677 14.95 60.46 -59.99
N LEU A 678 15.71 59.96 -59.00
CA LEU A 678 17.16 59.78 -59.10
C LEU A 678 17.52 58.75 -60.17
N ALA A 679 16.66 57.76 -60.43
CA ALA A 679 16.81 56.78 -61.51
C ALA A 679 16.39 57.36 -62.86
N GLY A 680 15.25 58.04 -62.99
CA GLY A 680 14.86 58.74 -64.23
C GLY A 680 15.92 59.77 -64.62
N LEU A 681 16.49 60.46 -63.63
CA LEU A 681 17.58 61.42 -63.79
C LEU A 681 18.96 60.76 -63.95
N SER A 682 19.29 59.71 -63.19
CA SER A 682 20.53 58.91 -63.33
C SER A 682 20.52 58.17 -64.66
N GLN A 683 19.39 57.72 -65.17
CA GLN A 683 19.21 57.03 -66.44
C GLN A 683 19.26 58.04 -67.58
N HIS A 684 18.68 59.22 -67.40
CA HIS A 684 19.02 60.40 -68.20
C HIS A 684 20.55 60.67 -68.17
N HIS A 685 21.23 60.55 -67.02
CA HIS A 685 22.70 60.70 -66.85
C HIS A 685 23.57 59.46 -67.19
N ALA A 686 23.02 58.26 -67.33
CA ALA A 686 23.71 56.98 -67.57
C ALA A 686 23.53 56.56 -69.03
N ALA A 687 22.39 56.92 -69.65
CA ALA A 687 22.33 57.22 -71.09
C ALA A 687 23.34 58.31 -71.47
N SER A 688 23.90 59.00 -70.46
CA SER A 688 25.10 59.84 -70.53
C SER A 688 26.44 59.19 -69.98
N GLY A 689 26.48 58.23 -69.00
CA GLY A 689 27.51 57.16 -68.65
C GLY A 689 28.42 57.12 -67.34
N ASN A 690 28.05 56.61 -66.10
CA ASN A 690 28.89 56.64 -64.81
C ASN A 690 28.63 55.57 -63.63
N LYS A 691 29.62 54.84 -62.97
CA LYS A 691 29.42 53.64 -62.02
C LYS A 691 29.59 53.72 -60.47
N VAL A 692 30.62 54.35 -59.87
CA VAL A 692 30.78 54.40 -58.39
C VAL A 692 29.76 55.35 -57.75
N ALA A 693 29.38 56.42 -58.47
CA ALA A 693 28.24 57.27 -58.12
C ALA A 693 26.95 56.45 -58.01
N SER A 694 26.87 55.33 -58.73
CA SER A 694 25.79 54.34 -58.56
C SER A 694 25.86 53.64 -57.19
N LEU A 695 26.96 52.98 -56.77
CA LEU A 695 27.02 52.27 -55.47
C LEU A 695 26.95 53.20 -54.24
N ALA A 696 27.26 54.48 -54.43
CA ALA A 696 27.11 55.50 -53.41
C ALA A 696 25.66 56.02 -53.32
N LEU A 697 25.00 56.27 -54.46
CA LEU A 697 23.56 56.54 -54.51
C LEU A 697 22.78 55.32 -53.96
N GLU A 698 23.33 54.11 -54.06
CA GLU A 698 22.81 52.88 -53.45
C GLU A 698 23.00 52.80 -51.93
N ARG A 699 24.20 53.14 -51.41
CA ARG A 699 24.39 53.26 -49.95
C ARG A 699 23.49 54.35 -49.35
N GLN A 700 23.30 55.45 -50.07
CA GLN A 700 22.46 56.57 -49.64
C GLN A 700 20.98 56.20 -49.70
N ARG A 701 20.58 55.43 -50.71
CA ARG A 701 19.28 54.78 -50.81
C ARG A 701 19.04 53.83 -49.63
N ALA A 702 20.02 53.03 -49.21
CA ALA A 702 19.89 52.13 -48.05
C ALA A 702 19.68 52.88 -46.72
N MET A 703 20.30 54.04 -46.55
CA MET A 703 20.12 54.88 -45.36
C MET A 703 18.86 55.75 -45.41
N ALA A 704 18.24 55.91 -46.58
CA ALA A 704 16.99 56.64 -46.78
C ALA A 704 15.73 55.78 -46.55
N ILE A 705 15.85 54.45 -46.44
CA ILE A 705 14.71 53.54 -46.19
C ILE A 705 14.06 53.93 -44.87
N ALA A 706 12.79 54.36 -44.90
CA ALA A 706 12.12 55.00 -43.77
C ALA A 706 11.81 54.04 -42.62
N ASP A 707 11.36 52.83 -42.95
CA ASP A 707 10.92 51.85 -41.96
C ASP A 707 12.11 51.31 -41.18
N PRO A 708 12.13 51.47 -39.84
CA PRO A 708 13.21 50.97 -39.01
C PRO A 708 13.49 49.47 -39.20
N SER A 709 12.50 48.63 -39.57
CA SER A 709 12.66 47.18 -39.73
C SER A 709 13.11 46.74 -41.14
N GLU A 710 12.64 47.40 -42.21
CA GLU A 710 13.13 47.23 -43.58
C GLU A 710 14.52 47.85 -43.73
N ARG A 711 14.74 48.97 -43.05
CA ARG A 711 16.06 49.54 -42.83
C ARG A 711 16.91 48.54 -42.06
N LEU A 712 16.44 47.97 -40.94
CA LEU A 712 17.16 46.91 -40.21
C LEU A 712 17.55 45.75 -41.12
N ALA A 713 16.63 45.29 -41.97
CA ALA A 713 16.83 44.16 -42.89
C ALA A 713 17.80 44.51 -44.02
N THR A 714 17.62 45.63 -44.72
CA THR A 714 18.51 46.13 -45.79
C THR A 714 19.89 46.47 -45.24
N LEU A 715 19.95 46.91 -43.98
CA LEU A 715 21.19 47.06 -43.21
C LEU A 715 21.78 45.68 -42.91
N VAL A 716 21.06 44.71 -42.33
CA VAL A 716 21.54 43.33 -42.13
C VAL A 716 21.95 42.66 -43.44
N GLU A 717 21.35 43.02 -44.58
CA GLU A 717 21.68 42.50 -45.93
C GLU A 717 22.85 43.21 -46.57
N THR A 718 22.92 44.53 -46.51
CA THR A 718 24.16 45.23 -46.90
C THR A 718 25.29 44.80 -45.98
N ALA A 719 25.04 44.57 -44.69
CA ALA A 719 25.96 43.97 -43.71
C ALA A 719 26.35 42.54 -44.07
N GLU A 720 25.40 41.67 -44.42
CA GLU A 720 25.65 40.31 -44.85
C GLU A 720 26.29 40.28 -46.25
N ALA A 721 26.04 41.25 -47.14
CA ALA A 721 26.64 41.43 -48.47
C ALA A 721 28.06 41.96 -48.35
N PHE A 722 28.29 42.86 -47.39
CA PHE A 722 29.59 43.23 -46.86
C PHE A 722 30.27 41.97 -46.27
N ALA A 723 29.68 41.22 -45.32
CA ALA A 723 30.25 39.99 -44.74
C ALA A 723 30.49 38.86 -45.76
N LYS A 724 29.71 38.82 -46.84
CA LYS A 724 29.90 37.89 -47.98
C LYS A 724 31.02 38.29 -48.92
N ILE A 725 31.28 39.59 -49.07
CA ILE A 725 32.56 40.08 -49.62
C ILE A 725 33.66 40.13 -48.52
N ASP A 726 33.47 39.39 -47.40
CA ASP A 726 34.31 39.22 -46.20
C ASP A 726 34.55 40.48 -45.32
N GLU A 727 33.65 41.47 -45.38
CA GLU A 727 33.69 42.71 -44.59
C GLU A 727 32.89 42.62 -43.26
N ASP A 728 33.31 41.72 -42.34
CA ASP A 728 32.66 41.42 -41.03
C ASP A 728 32.52 42.63 -40.08
N ALA A 729 33.39 43.64 -40.20
CA ALA A 729 33.36 44.85 -39.36
C ALA A 729 32.23 45.81 -39.78
N LEU A 730 32.12 46.09 -41.09
CA LEU A 730 30.99 46.83 -41.65
C LEU A 730 29.69 46.04 -41.42
N ALA A 731 29.76 44.70 -41.34
CA ALA A 731 28.62 43.89 -40.98
C ALA A 731 28.15 44.07 -39.52
N ALA A 732 29.07 44.01 -38.55
CA ALA A 732 28.73 44.17 -37.13
C ALA A 732 28.26 45.60 -36.78
N GLU A 733 28.85 46.64 -37.39
CA GLU A 733 28.41 48.05 -37.22
C GLU A 733 26.97 48.25 -37.68
N VAL A 734 26.64 47.57 -38.77
CA VAL A 734 25.32 47.63 -39.35
C VAL A 734 24.33 46.75 -38.56
N TYR A 735 24.75 45.64 -37.95
CA TYR A 735 23.97 44.85 -36.97
C TYR A 735 23.69 45.58 -35.63
N GLU A 736 24.55 46.49 -35.18
CA GLU A 736 24.32 47.31 -33.98
C GLU A 736 23.45 48.55 -34.24
N SER A 737 23.62 49.18 -35.40
CA SER A 737 22.66 50.17 -35.92
C SER A 737 21.25 49.58 -35.94
N ALA A 738 21.19 48.26 -36.19
CA ALA A 738 19.99 47.47 -36.12
C ALA A 738 19.46 47.26 -34.65
N ARG A 739 20.31 46.91 -33.68
CA ARG A 739 19.91 46.74 -32.27
C ARG A 739 19.30 47.99 -31.64
N GLN A 740 19.81 49.17 -31.98
CA GLN A 740 19.33 50.45 -31.42
C GLN A 740 17.87 50.72 -31.75
N LEU A 741 17.39 50.22 -32.90
CA LEU A 741 16.02 50.40 -33.35
C LEU A 741 15.04 49.47 -32.64
N ALA A 742 15.49 48.28 -32.18
CA ALA A 742 14.62 47.30 -31.55
C ALA A 742 15.28 46.64 -30.32
N PRO A 743 15.31 47.35 -29.17
CA PRO A 743 16.05 46.91 -27.98
C PRO A 743 15.48 45.65 -27.30
N ALA A 744 14.18 45.43 -27.39
CA ALA A 744 13.45 44.28 -26.83
C ALA A 744 13.28 43.11 -27.82
N HIS A 745 13.87 43.21 -29.02
CA HIS A 745 13.60 42.30 -30.13
C HIS A 745 14.47 41.04 -30.11
N LEU A 746 13.90 40.00 -29.50
CA LEU A 746 14.48 38.67 -29.29
C LEU A 746 15.35 38.10 -30.44
N PRO A 747 14.99 38.15 -31.73
CA PRO A 747 15.82 37.60 -32.82
C PRO A 747 17.15 38.33 -33.09
N ILE A 748 17.16 39.66 -33.06
CA ILE A 748 18.39 40.45 -33.22
C ILE A 748 19.26 40.22 -32.00
N LEU A 749 18.61 40.18 -30.84
CA LEU A 749 19.23 39.79 -29.59
C LEU A 749 19.85 38.39 -29.71
N HIS A 750 19.20 37.40 -30.34
CA HIS A 750 19.78 36.09 -30.62
C HIS A 750 20.90 36.09 -31.70
N LYS A 751 20.81 36.90 -32.78
CA LYS A 751 21.84 37.02 -33.84
C LYS A 751 23.10 37.73 -33.33
N LEU A 752 22.91 38.82 -32.60
CA LEU A 752 23.98 39.50 -31.88
C LEU A 752 24.52 38.62 -30.78
N LEU A 753 23.68 37.82 -30.11
CA LEU A 753 24.15 36.79 -29.19
C LEU A 753 25.07 35.82 -29.91
N ALA A 754 24.74 35.35 -31.12
CA ALA A 754 25.60 34.47 -31.92
C ALA A 754 26.88 35.16 -32.46
N LEU A 755 26.79 36.38 -33.01
CA LEU A 755 27.93 37.16 -33.53
C LEU A 755 28.86 37.57 -32.41
N TYR A 756 28.34 37.96 -31.25
CA TYR A 756 29.12 38.31 -30.08
C TYR A 756 29.63 37.09 -29.32
N GLN A 757 28.94 35.96 -29.34
CA GLN A 757 29.50 34.69 -28.87
C GLN A 757 30.66 34.24 -29.78
N LYS A 758 30.53 34.38 -31.12
CA LYS A 758 31.60 34.08 -32.10
C LYS A 758 32.79 35.06 -31.98
N ALA A 759 32.50 36.35 -31.80
CA ALA A 759 33.50 37.41 -31.61
C ALA A 759 34.00 37.54 -30.14
N LYS A 760 33.52 36.68 -29.23
CA LYS A 760 33.81 36.66 -27.77
C LYS A 760 33.61 38.02 -27.06
N LYS A 761 32.58 38.77 -27.45
CA LYS A 761 32.20 40.07 -26.85
C LYS A 761 31.17 39.89 -25.72
N TRP A 762 31.63 39.46 -24.56
CA TRP A 762 30.79 39.02 -23.43
C TRP A 762 29.91 40.11 -22.79
N ALA A 763 30.37 41.36 -22.72
CA ALA A 763 29.60 42.46 -22.11
C ALA A 763 28.34 42.82 -22.93
N SER A 764 28.51 42.97 -24.24
CA SER A 764 27.41 43.24 -25.17
C SER A 764 26.40 42.09 -25.20
N LEU A 765 26.86 40.84 -25.05
CA LEU A 765 26.02 39.65 -24.94
C LEU A 765 25.17 39.62 -23.66
N PHE A 766 25.71 40.09 -22.53
CA PHE A 766 24.97 40.14 -21.28
C PHE A 766 23.84 41.18 -21.30
N ASP A 767 24.11 42.37 -21.85
CA ASP A 767 23.08 43.40 -22.03
C ASP A 767 21.92 42.92 -22.91
N VAL A 768 22.24 42.09 -23.90
CA VAL A 768 21.25 41.47 -24.80
C VAL A 768 20.32 40.53 -24.02
N LEU A 769 20.86 39.65 -23.18
CA LEU A 769 20.04 38.70 -22.41
C LEU A 769 19.18 39.39 -21.34
N ARG A 770 19.64 40.51 -20.76
CA ARG A 770 18.84 41.33 -19.82
C ARG A 770 17.55 41.82 -20.46
N SER A 771 17.67 42.39 -21.66
CA SER A 771 16.53 42.87 -22.41
C SER A 771 15.55 41.75 -22.75
N ILE A 772 16.03 40.51 -22.95
CA ILE A 772 15.15 39.35 -23.14
C ILE A 772 14.34 39.04 -21.87
N ALA A 773 14.98 39.08 -20.70
CA ALA A 773 14.34 38.68 -19.45
C ALA A 773 13.26 39.65 -18.93
N GLU A 774 13.38 40.94 -19.24
CA GLU A 774 12.41 41.97 -18.81
C GLU A 774 11.10 41.92 -19.60
N VAL A 775 11.17 41.44 -20.85
CA VAL A 775 10.07 41.46 -21.81
C VAL A 775 9.24 40.18 -21.76
N ASP A 776 9.81 39.06 -21.30
CA ASP A 776 9.10 37.78 -21.27
C ASP A 776 7.99 37.75 -20.21
N ALA A 777 6.74 37.59 -20.66
CA ALA A 777 5.55 37.58 -19.80
C ALA A 777 5.29 36.21 -19.17
N ASP A 778 5.87 35.14 -19.71
CA ASP A 778 5.73 33.78 -19.17
C ASP A 778 6.71 33.59 -18.00
N PRO A 779 6.20 33.32 -16.79
CA PRO A 779 7.06 33.11 -15.63
C PRO A 779 8.16 32.06 -15.85
N HIS A 780 7.89 30.97 -16.57
CA HIS A 780 8.87 29.90 -16.76
C HIS A 780 9.99 30.27 -17.76
N ARG A 781 9.65 30.93 -18.87
CA ARG A 781 10.66 31.34 -19.86
C ARG A 781 11.49 32.51 -19.36
N ARG A 782 10.85 33.46 -18.69
CA ARG A 782 11.53 34.54 -17.98
C ARG A 782 12.54 34.00 -16.97
N ALA A 783 12.16 32.98 -16.21
CA ALA A 783 13.07 32.30 -15.30
C ALA A 783 14.28 31.68 -16.03
N LYS A 784 14.08 31.03 -17.19
CA LYS A 784 15.18 30.44 -17.98
C LYS A 784 16.17 31.49 -18.51
N THR A 785 15.68 32.64 -18.96
CA THR A 785 16.54 33.72 -19.45
C THR A 785 17.35 34.33 -18.31
N LEU A 786 16.69 34.67 -17.19
CA LEU A 786 17.37 35.16 -15.99
C LEU A 786 18.46 34.20 -15.50
N PHE A 787 18.23 32.89 -15.62
CA PHE A 787 19.23 31.86 -15.33
C PHE A 787 20.46 31.94 -16.27
N THR A 788 20.26 32.03 -17.58
CA THR A 788 21.38 32.11 -18.53
C THR A 788 22.21 33.38 -18.34
N MET A 789 21.58 34.50 -18.01
CA MET A 789 22.29 35.73 -17.66
C MET A 789 23.20 35.52 -16.44
N GLY A 790 22.68 34.90 -15.38
CA GLY A 790 23.46 34.59 -14.20
C GLY A 790 24.70 33.74 -14.51
N GLN A 791 24.65 32.85 -15.51
CA GLN A 791 25.81 32.06 -15.93
C GLN A 791 26.89 32.91 -16.60
N ILE A 792 26.50 33.82 -17.48
CA ILE A 792 27.44 34.69 -18.20
C ILE A 792 28.06 35.71 -17.25
N ALA A 793 27.26 36.32 -16.37
CA ALA A 793 27.76 37.19 -15.31
C ALA A 793 28.85 36.48 -14.48
N ASN A 794 28.61 35.23 -14.09
CA ASN A 794 29.53 34.49 -13.25
C ASN A 794 30.80 33.99 -13.98
N ALA A 795 30.68 33.48 -15.20
CA ALA A 795 31.77 32.79 -15.90
C ALA A 795 32.65 33.74 -16.73
N GLU A 796 32.03 34.66 -17.47
CA GLU A 796 32.73 35.45 -18.49
C GLU A 796 32.93 36.91 -18.05
N LEU A 797 31.94 37.49 -17.36
CA LEU A 797 32.06 38.84 -16.81
C LEU A 797 32.73 38.86 -15.43
N LEU A 798 32.86 37.69 -14.80
CA LEU A 798 33.42 37.51 -13.47
C LEU A 798 32.71 38.38 -12.39
N ASP A 799 31.48 38.83 -12.67
CA ASP A 799 30.62 39.59 -11.76
C ASP A 799 29.71 38.65 -10.97
N ARG A 800 30.26 38.19 -9.85
CA ARG A 800 29.59 37.26 -8.95
C ARG A 800 28.36 37.87 -8.26
N GLY A 801 28.35 39.19 -8.04
CA GLY A 801 27.25 39.86 -7.35
C GLY A 801 25.99 39.90 -8.22
N ALA A 802 26.15 40.36 -9.46
CA ALA A 802 25.06 40.39 -10.43
C ALA A 802 24.51 38.99 -10.75
N ALA A 803 25.40 37.98 -10.83
CA ALA A 803 24.99 36.60 -11.06
C ALA A 803 24.03 36.08 -9.98
N LEU A 804 24.31 36.37 -8.71
CA LEU A 804 23.51 35.91 -7.58
C LEU A 804 22.12 36.55 -7.54
N GLU A 805 22.02 37.85 -7.77
CA GLU A 805 20.74 38.55 -7.82
C GLU A 805 19.84 38.00 -8.93
N LEU A 806 20.41 37.73 -10.10
CA LEU A 806 19.66 37.20 -11.25
C LEU A 806 19.15 35.78 -11.01
N PHE A 807 19.97 34.92 -10.41
CA PHE A 807 19.50 33.60 -10.02
C PHE A 807 18.45 33.65 -8.90
N ASP A 808 18.50 34.62 -7.97
CA ASP A 808 17.46 34.78 -6.95
C ASP A 808 16.13 35.21 -7.55
N ARG A 809 16.17 36.23 -8.43
CA ARG A 809 15.00 36.71 -9.17
C ARG A 809 14.39 35.63 -10.06
N THR A 810 15.21 34.71 -10.59
CA THR A 810 14.73 33.53 -11.32
C THR A 810 13.76 32.71 -10.46
N LEU A 811 14.09 32.52 -9.19
CA LEU A 811 13.32 31.69 -8.26
C LEU A 811 12.13 32.43 -7.64
N ASP A 812 12.15 33.77 -7.58
CA ASP A 812 10.97 34.57 -7.23
C ASP A 812 9.86 34.43 -8.29
N VAL A 813 10.24 34.31 -9.56
CA VAL A 813 9.31 34.15 -10.68
C VAL A 813 8.84 32.70 -10.81
N ASP A 814 9.77 31.75 -10.76
CA ASP A 814 9.47 30.32 -10.81
C ASP A 814 10.26 29.54 -9.75
N PRO A 815 9.63 29.25 -8.60
CA PRO A 815 10.22 28.43 -7.55
C PRO A 815 10.56 26.99 -7.96
N SER A 816 10.10 26.50 -9.12
CA SER A 816 10.42 25.15 -9.60
C SER A 816 11.75 25.06 -10.36
N GLN A 817 12.39 26.19 -10.71
CA GLN A 817 13.63 26.23 -11.48
C GLN A 817 14.89 25.94 -10.62
N LEU A 818 15.04 24.69 -10.15
CA LEU A 818 16.07 24.29 -9.18
C LEU A 818 17.53 24.52 -9.64
N GLN A 819 17.79 24.58 -10.95
CA GLN A 819 19.13 24.84 -11.48
C GLN A 819 19.66 26.24 -11.10
N ALA A 820 18.78 27.25 -11.02
CA ALA A 820 19.14 28.59 -10.57
C ALA A 820 19.66 28.57 -9.14
N PHE A 821 18.96 27.80 -8.31
CA PHE A 821 19.34 27.59 -6.93
C PHE A 821 20.70 26.87 -6.82
N GLU A 822 20.97 25.84 -7.63
CA GLU A 822 22.29 25.16 -7.65
C GLU A 822 23.46 26.12 -7.99
N ARG A 823 23.25 27.06 -8.90
CA ARG A 823 24.27 28.05 -9.28
C ARG A 823 24.52 29.09 -8.20
N ILE A 824 23.45 29.57 -7.54
CA ILE A 824 23.57 30.39 -6.33
C ILE A 824 24.46 29.69 -5.31
N VAL A 825 24.17 28.42 -5.05
CA VAL A 825 24.90 27.60 -4.10
C VAL A 825 26.38 27.50 -4.47
N ARG A 826 26.68 27.24 -5.74
CA ARG A 826 28.07 27.16 -6.24
C ARG A 826 28.82 28.48 -6.09
N ILE A 827 28.24 29.60 -6.50
CA ILE A 827 28.91 30.91 -6.48
C ILE A 827 29.20 31.37 -5.07
N LEU A 828 28.20 31.29 -4.18
CA LEU A 828 28.39 31.67 -2.78
C LEU A 828 29.38 30.73 -2.09
N THR A 829 29.41 29.45 -2.47
CA THR A 829 30.42 28.50 -1.97
C THR A 829 31.83 28.79 -2.47
N GLU A 830 32.01 29.17 -3.75
CA GLU A 830 33.30 29.58 -4.34
C GLU A 830 33.77 30.94 -3.78
N ALA A 831 32.85 31.87 -3.55
CA ALA A 831 33.10 33.16 -2.92
C ALA A 831 33.34 33.04 -1.40
N LYS A 832 33.05 31.87 -0.82
CA LYS A 832 33.02 31.64 0.64
C LYS A 832 32.10 32.63 1.37
N ASP A 833 31.09 33.16 0.68
CA ASP A 833 30.04 34.01 1.27
C ASP A 833 28.92 33.12 1.81
N TRP A 834 29.17 32.63 3.01
CA TRP A 834 28.30 31.66 3.66
C TRP A 834 27.01 32.29 4.19
N SER A 835 27.07 33.55 4.61
CA SER A 835 25.90 34.35 5.02
C SER A 835 24.94 34.61 3.86
N GLY A 836 25.46 34.92 2.67
CA GLY A 836 24.63 35.01 1.46
C GLY A 836 24.00 33.66 1.13
N LEU A 837 24.77 32.57 1.25
CA LEU A 837 24.30 31.22 0.95
C LEU A 837 23.12 30.81 1.84
N GLU A 838 23.24 31.08 3.14
CA GLU A 838 22.19 30.92 4.12
C GLU A 838 20.88 31.62 3.72
N HIS A 839 20.97 32.92 3.45
CA HIS A 839 19.83 33.76 3.13
C HIS A 839 19.05 33.19 1.95
N MET A 840 19.78 32.73 0.93
CA MET A 840 19.23 32.15 -0.28
C MET A 840 18.52 30.81 -0.03
N TYR A 841 19.12 29.93 0.77
CA TYR A 841 18.46 28.68 1.19
C TYR A 841 17.16 28.95 1.98
N ARG A 842 17.16 29.90 2.93
CA ARG A 842 15.94 30.26 3.68
C ARG A 842 14.83 30.79 2.79
N LYS A 843 15.14 31.68 1.84
CA LYS A 843 14.16 32.17 0.85
C LYS A 843 13.58 31.01 0.04
N MET A 844 14.42 30.07 -0.39
CA MET A 844 13.97 28.92 -1.18
C MET A 844 13.08 27.95 -0.38
N VAL A 845 13.39 27.72 0.90
CA VAL A 845 12.52 26.93 1.81
C VAL A 845 11.15 27.60 1.97
N ALA A 846 11.10 28.91 2.22
CA ALA A 846 9.84 29.65 2.33
C ALA A 846 8.98 29.56 1.04
N ARG A 847 9.62 29.59 -0.14
CA ARG A 847 8.94 29.39 -1.43
C ARG A 847 8.36 27.98 -1.57
N ALA A 848 9.07 26.96 -1.10
CA ALA A 848 8.61 25.57 -1.12
C ALA A 848 7.43 25.35 -0.15
N ASP A 849 7.50 25.92 1.06
CA ASP A 849 6.44 25.84 2.07
C ASP A 849 5.15 26.51 1.61
N ALA A 850 5.24 27.70 0.99
CA ALA A 850 4.09 28.41 0.42
C ALA A 850 3.34 27.60 -0.65
N ARG A 851 4.04 26.66 -1.32
CA ARG A 851 3.48 25.76 -2.33
C ARG A 851 3.06 24.39 -1.78
N SER A 852 3.19 24.19 -0.46
CA SER A 852 2.99 22.89 0.20
C SER A 852 3.87 21.77 -0.38
N ASP A 853 5.03 22.10 -0.96
CA ASP A 853 5.99 21.11 -1.47
C ASP A 853 6.93 20.65 -0.35
N GLN A 854 6.40 19.78 0.50
CA GLN A 854 7.10 19.18 1.64
C GLN A 854 8.40 18.48 1.21
N LYS A 855 8.41 17.94 -0.02
CA LYS A 855 9.54 17.20 -0.59
C LYS A 855 10.72 18.12 -0.89
N LEU A 856 10.48 19.24 -1.56
CA LEU A 856 11.54 20.20 -1.86
C LEU A 856 12.00 20.96 -0.61
N SER A 857 11.05 21.36 0.25
CA SER A 857 11.34 22.04 1.52
C SER A 857 12.28 21.22 2.40
N ALA A 858 12.05 19.90 2.51
CA ALA A 858 12.93 19.00 3.26
C ALA A 858 14.36 18.93 2.71
N LEU A 859 14.51 18.79 1.39
CA LEU A 859 15.84 18.68 0.75
C LEU A 859 16.66 19.97 0.89
N LEU A 860 16.01 21.12 0.73
CA LEU A 860 16.65 22.43 0.88
C LEU A 860 17.05 22.71 2.33
N SER A 861 16.20 22.34 3.28
CA SER A 861 16.49 22.46 4.72
C SER A 861 17.69 21.59 5.13
N LYS A 862 17.84 20.39 4.54
CA LYS A 862 19.01 19.51 4.73
C LYS A 862 20.30 20.19 4.24
N GLN A 863 20.29 20.73 3.03
CA GLN A 863 21.45 21.39 2.44
C GLN A 863 21.81 22.71 3.13
N LEU A 864 20.82 23.47 3.60
CA LEU A 864 21.02 24.64 4.46
C LEU A 864 21.77 24.26 5.75
N GLY A 865 21.40 23.11 6.33
CA GLY A 865 22.11 22.52 7.46
C GLY A 865 23.59 22.22 7.20
N VAL A 866 23.94 21.67 6.02
CA VAL A 866 25.36 21.48 5.61
C VAL A 866 26.11 22.81 5.58
N VAL A 867 25.48 23.85 5.04
CA VAL A 867 26.09 25.19 4.93
C VAL A 867 26.36 25.78 6.30
N TYR A 868 25.37 25.71 7.19
CA TYR A 868 25.55 26.16 8.57
C TYR A 868 26.65 25.37 9.30
N ARG A 869 26.72 24.05 9.11
CA ARG A 869 27.72 23.16 9.71
C ARG A 869 29.14 23.46 9.24
N ASP A 870 29.37 23.29 7.94
CA ASP A 870 30.71 23.18 7.38
C ASP A 870 31.34 24.55 7.11
N ARG A 871 30.49 25.57 6.92
CA ARG A 871 30.90 26.84 6.32
C ARG A 871 30.67 28.06 7.21
N ILE A 872 29.44 28.28 7.67
CA ILE A 872 29.10 29.37 8.59
C ILE A 872 29.60 29.05 10.00
N ARG A 873 29.63 27.75 10.35
CA ARG A 873 29.90 27.24 11.70
C ARG A 873 28.92 27.75 12.74
N ASP A 874 27.74 28.19 12.31
CA ASP A 874 26.59 28.45 13.17
C ASP A 874 25.89 27.12 13.40
N LEU A 875 26.43 26.36 14.35
CA LEU A 875 25.96 25.01 14.61
C LEU A 875 24.52 24.96 15.17
N PRO A 876 24.05 25.89 16.03
CA PRO A 876 22.64 25.98 16.40
C PRO A 876 21.70 26.14 15.19
N ALA A 877 22.01 27.05 14.26
CA ALA A 877 21.20 27.22 13.06
C ALA A 877 21.29 26.01 12.10
N ALA A 878 22.44 25.32 12.08
CA ALA A 878 22.60 24.05 11.36
C ALA A 878 21.63 22.98 11.89
N ILE A 879 21.53 22.86 13.21
CA ILE A 879 20.65 21.91 13.89
C ILE A 879 19.19 22.21 13.53
N ASP A 880 18.75 23.47 13.66
CA ASP A 880 17.37 23.86 13.36
C ASP A 880 16.99 23.55 11.90
N ALA A 881 17.89 23.83 10.95
CA ALA A 881 17.67 23.59 9.53
C ALA A 881 17.59 22.10 9.18
N VAL A 882 18.52 21.27 9.65
CA VAL A 882 18.44 19.82 9.40
C VAL A 882 17.28 19.20 10.18
N GLN A 883 16.92 19.71 11.35
CA GLN A 883 15.77 19.24 12.11
C GLN A 883 14.45 19.52 11.37
N ALA A 884 14.31 20.68 10.73
CA ALA A 884 13.17 20.96 9.85
C ALA A 884 13.10 19.98 8.66
N ALA A 885 14.25 19.64 8.06
CA ALA A 885 14.32 18.64 7.00
C ALA A 885 13.84 17.26 7.44
N VAL A 886 14.31 16.82 8.60
CA VAL A 886 13.98 15.52 9.21
C VAL A 886 12.51 15.46 9.61
N ARG A 887 11.93 16.52 10.17
CA ARG A 887 10.49 16.57 10.52
C ARG A 887 9.59 16.40 9.29
N SER A 888 9.98 16.97 8.15
CA SER A 888 9.23 16.85 6.90
C SER A 888 9.43 15.49 6.21
N ARG A 889 10.64 14.91 6.32
CA ARG A 889 10.96 13.59 5.80
C ARG A 889 11.74 12.75 6.83
N PRO A 890 11.03 12.02 7.70
CA PRO A 890 11.66 11.19 8.71
C PRO A 890 12.57 10.08 8.13
N ASN A 891 12.27 9.62 6.91
CA ASN A 891 12.93 8.48 6.26
C ASN A 891 14.22 8.82 5.47
N ASP A 892 14.66 10.09 5.42
CA ASP A 892 15.90 10.50 4.75
C ASP A 892 17.12 10.26 5.68
N GLU A 893 17.76 9.08 5.55
CA GLU A 893 18.89 8.68 6.39
C GLU A 893 20.11 9.61 6.27
N GLU A 894 20.31 10.28 5.13
CA GLU A 894 21.41 11.25 4.98
C GLU A 894 21.15 12.51 5.83
N ALA A 895 19.89 12.96 5.88
CA ALA A 895 19.49 14.09 6.75
C ALA A 895 19.67 13.73 8.22
N GLN A 896 19.24 12.51 8.59
CA GLN A 896 19.39 11.97 9.93
C GLN A 896 20.87 11.84 10.34
N ALA A 897 21.73 11.27 9.48
CA ALA A 897 23.17 11.19 9.70
C ALA A 897 23.83 12.56 9.92
N MET A 898 23.44 13.56 9.15
CA MET A 898 23.96 14.91 9.25
C MET A 898 23.55 15.63 10.54
N LEU A 899 22.28 15.52 10.94
CA LEU A 899 21.76 16.08 12.18
C LEU A 899 22.44 15.47 13.41
N ARG A 900 22.70 14.16 13.36
CA ARG A 900 23.44 13.43 14.39
C ARG A 900 24.85 13.94 14.59
N GLU A 901 25.61 14.03 13.50
CA GLU A 901 26.97 14.54 13.53
C GLU A 901 27.03 15.99 14.06
N LEU A 902 26.06 16.82 13.67
CA LEU A 902 25.91 18.20 14.13
C LEU A 902 25.65 18.32 15.63
N LEU A 903 24.69 17.56 16.12
CA LEU A 903 24.36 17.55 17.54
C LEU A 903 25.51 16.98 18.38
N ALA A 904 26.22 15.98 17.88
CA ALA A 904 27.39 15.41 18.56
C ALA A 904 28.56 16.40 18.65
N SER A 905 28.86 17.11 17.56
CA SER A 905 29.96 18.07 17.47
C SER A 905 29.72 19.37 18.26
N THR A 906 28.46 19.74 18.53
CA THR A 906 28.08 20.92 19.32
C THR A 906 28.09 20.71 20.83
N GLY A 907 28.45 19.51 21.30
CA GLY A 907 28.26 19.13 22.70
C GLY A 907 26.80 18.90 23.07
N GLN A 908 25.86 19.01 22.12
CA GLN A 908 24.47 18.58 22.24
C GLN A 908 24.34 17.08 21.94
N ALA A 909 25.32 16.30 22.39
CA ALA A 909 25.39 14.88 22.06
C ALA A 909 24.11 14.15 22.52
N SER A 910 23.51 14.58 23.64
CA SER A 910 22.22 14.09 24.11
C SER A 910 21.09 14.30 23.09
N GLY A 911 21.10 15.44 22.38
CA GLY A 911 20.17 15.71 21.28
C GLY A 911 20.43 14.83 20.06
N ALA A 912 21.70 14.56 19.72
CA ALA A 912 22.07 13.68 18.61
C ALA A 912 21.48 12.28 18.83
N VAL A 913 21.68 11.78 20.05
CA VAL A 913 21.11 10.51 20.49
C VAL A 913 19.60 10.55 20.44
N ALA A 914 18.96 11.60 20.97
CA ALA A 914 17.50 11.70 21.01
C ALA A 914 16.86 11.60 19.62
N ILE A 915 17.39 12.30 18.62
CA ILE A 915 16.81 12.30 17.26
C ILE A 915 17.08 11.00 16.52
N THR A 916 18.30 10.46 16.65
CA THR A 916 18.61 9.12 16.09
C THR A 916 17.70 8.06 16.70
N LEU A 917 17.50 8.15 18.01
CA LEU A 917 16.71 7.21 18.76
C LEU A 917 15.25 7.34 18.33
N GLU A 918 14.70 8.54 18.25
CA GLU A 918 13.34 8.79 17.73
C GLU A 918 13.14 8.14 16.34
N ARG A 919 14.09 8.31 15.42
CA ARG A 919 14.06 7.65 14.10
C ARG A 919 14.07 6.12 14.21
N VAL A 920 14.93 5.56 15.06
CA VAL A 920 14.99 4.11 15.31
C VAL A 920 13.71 3.61 15.96
N LEU A 921 13.07 4.40 16.82
CA LEU A 921 11.81 4.03 17.46
C LEU A 921 10.63 4.06 16.47
N GLU A 922 10.64 4.96 15.49
CA GLU A 922 9.64 5.03 14.41
C GLU A 922 9.77 3.87 13.41
N GLU A 923 10.99 3.54 12.97
CA GLU A 923 11.27 2.38 12.10
C GLU A 923 12.32 1.41 12.69
N PRO A 924 11.95 0.60 13.71
CA PRO A 924 12.89 -0.24 14.47
C PRO A 924 13.59 -1.33 13.67
N LEU A 925 13.00 -1.75 12.55
CA LEU A 925 13.57 -2.81 11.71
C LEU A 925 14.46 -2.26 10.58
N ASP A 926 14.65 -0.95 10.48
CA ASP A 926 15.58 -0.35 9.52
C ASP A 926 17.03 -0.47 10.04
N PRO A 927 17.92 -1.26 9.42
CA PRO A 927 19.27 -1.49 9.94
C PRO A 927 20.20 -0.26 9.84
N ARG A 928 19.88 0.72 9.00
CA ARG A 928 20.77 1.83 8.62
C ARG A 928 21.19 2.76 9.78
N PRO A 929 20.30 3.23 10.68
CA PRO A 929 20.66 4.18 11.73
C PRO A 929 21.50 3.60 12.89
N TYR A 930 21.53 2.27 13.05
CA TYR A 930 22.06 1.60 14.23
C TYR A 930 23.58 1.78 14.49
N PRO A 931 24.49 1.62 13.50
CA PRO A 931 25.92 1.81 13.74
C PRO A 931 26.26 3.19 14.31
N ALA A 932 25.68 4.24 13.73
CA ALA A 932 25.94 5.60 14.19
C ALA A 932 25.25 5.90 15.53
N LEU A 933 24.07 5.32 15.82
CA LEU A 933 23.50 5.40 17.18
C LEU A 933 24.43 4.78 18.22
N PHE A 934 25.05 3.63 17.90
CA PHE A 934 25.99 2.94 18.78
C PHE A 934 27.20 3.82 19.11
N ASP A 935 27.86 4.39 18.09
CA ASP A 935 29.04 5.24 18.28
C ASP A 935 28.75 6.51 19.09
N LEU A 936 27.57 7.12 18.89
CA LEU A 936 27.12 8.29 19.65
C LEU A 936 26.91 7.99 21.13
N LEU A 937 26.37 6.82 21.44
CA LEU A 937 26.14 6.40 22.82
C LEU A 937 27.44 6.02 23.53
N VAL A 938 28.38 5.36 22.82
CA VAL A 938 29.73 5.06 23.34
C VAL A 938 30.48 6.34 23.68
N SER A 939 30.44 7.34 22.78
CA SER A 939 31.14 8.61 22.97
C SER A 939 30.59 9.46 24.12
N GLN A 940 29.28 9.37 24.40
CA GLN A 940 28.65 10.01 25.56
C GLN A 940 28.83 9.26 26.88
N HIS A 941 29.57 8.15 26.86
CA HIS A 941 29.65 7.23 28.00
C HIS A 941 28.26 6.72 28.43
N ALA A 942 27.26 6.75 27.54
CA ALA A 942 25.96 6.13 27.74
C ALA A 942 26.08 4.62 27.46
N ARG A 943 26.95 3.97 28.22
CA ARG A 943 27.44 2.60 27.98
C ARG A 943 26.29 1.60 27.91
N ASP A 944 25.27 1.79 28.75
CA ASP A 944 24.11 0.91 28.78
C ASP A 944 23.27 0.96 27.50
N ARG A 945 22.96 2.18 27.04
CA ARG A 945 22.22 2.36 25.80
C ARG A 945 23.01 1.86 24.59
N ALA A 946 24.34 2.10 24.58
CA ALA A 946 25.22 1.55 23.55
C ALA A 946 25.16 0.02 23.52
N LEU A 947 25.14 -0.63 24.67
CA LEU A 947 24.98 -2.08 24.76
C LEU A 947 23.64 -2.55 24.17
N CYS A 948 22.53 -1.85 24.46
CA CYS A 948 21.22 -2.17 23.92
C CYS A 948 21.19 -2.07 22.38
N VAL A 949 21.81 -1.03 21.83
CA VAL A 949 21.94 -0.83 20.38
C VAL A 949 22.83 -1.88 19.75
N ALA A 950 23.94 -2.25 20.41
CA ALA A 950 24.77 -3.36 19.95
C ALA A 950 23.96 -4.66 19.86
N SER A 951 23.12 -4.97 20.84
CA SER A 951 22.24 -6.15 20.74
C SER A 951 21.27 -6.06 19.55
N ALA A 952 20.66 -4.89 19.32
CA ALA A 952 19.78 -4.70 18.17
C ALA A 952 20.49 -4.85 16.81
N MET A 953 21.75 -4.39 16.71
CA MET A 953 22.58 -4.61 15.52
C MET A 953 22.85 -6.08 15.25
N SER A 954 23.08 -6.88 16.29
CA SER A 954 23.21 -8.34 16.14
C SER A 954 21.96 -8.94 15.53
N PHE A 955 20.80 -8.55 16.08
CA PHE A 955 19.50 -9.04 15.66
C PHE A 955 19.18 -8.71 14.20
N LEU A 956 19.57 -7.52 13.74
CA LEU A 956 19.36 -7.04 12.36
C LEU A 956 20.45 -7.49 11.38
N ASP A 957 21.41 -8.31 11.82
CA ASP A 957 22.57 -8.76 11.04
C ASP A 957 23.44 -7.60 10.50
N VAL A 958 23.60 -6.56 11.32
CA VAL A 958 24.40 -5.38 11.00
C VAL A 958 25.82 -5.56 11.53
N ALA A 959 26.77 -5.78 10.61
CA ALA A 959 28.18 -5.92 10.96
C ALA A 959 28.80 -4.58 11.40
N HIS A 960 29.34 -4.52 12.62
CA HIS A 960 30.13 -3.39 13.11
C HIS A 960 31.29 -3.85 14.00
N PRO A 961 32.55 -3.49 13.69
CA PRO A 961 33.75 -4.07 14.33
C PRO A 961 33.77 -3.92 15.86
N ALA A 962 33.30 -2.77 16.37
CA ALA A 962 33.29 -2.49 17.80
C ALA A 962 32.07 -3.06 18.53
N ALA A 963 30.90 -3.17 17.87
CA ALA A 963 29.65 -3.54 18.53
C ALA A 963 29.65 -5.00 19.00
N THR A 964 30.21 -5.92 18.20
CA THR A 964 30.34 -7.34 18.56
C THR A 964 31.26 -7.54 19.76
N GLY A 965 32.40 -6.86 19.77
CA GLY A 965 33.33 -6.88 20.91
C GLY A 965 32.75 -6.20 22.16
N TRP A 966 31.95 -5.14 22.00
CA TRP A 966 31.29 -4.44 23.09
C TRP A 966 30.32 -5.34 23.86
N ARG A 967 29.49 -6.07 23.13
CA ARG A 967 28.53 -7.03 23.72
C ARG A 967 29.24 -8.17 24.45
N GLN A 968 30.35 -8.67 23.90
CA GLN A 968 31.18 -9.69 24.57
C GLN A 968 31.89 -9.16 25.82
N SER A 969 32.23 -7.87 25.84
CA SER A 969 32.93 -7.22 26.97
C SER A 969 31.99 -6.85 28.12
N TYR A 970 30.72 -6.58 27.81
CA TYR A 970 29.70 -6.22 28.79
C TYR A 970 28.45 -7.09 28.61
N PRO A 971 28.55 -8.41 28.86
CA PRO A 971 27.38 -9.27 28.84
C PRO A 971 26.37 -8.78 29.89
N GLN A 972 25.08 -8.89 29.56
CA GLN A 972 24.03 -8.69 30.55
C GLN A 972 24.33 -9.58 31.76
N PRO A 973 24.30 -9.04 33.00
CA PRO A 973 24.44 -9.87 34.18
C PRO A 973 23.33 -10.94 34.15
N PRO A 974 23.65 -12.20 34.46
CA PRO A 974 22.62 -13.21 34.59
C PRO A 974 21.64 -12.78 35.68
N ILE A 975 20.40 -13.26 35.65
CA ILE A 975 19.31 -12.77 36.51
C ILE A 975 19.72 -12.76 38.00
N GLU A 976 20.51 -13.73 38.45
CA GLU A 976 21.01 -13.81 39.84
C GLU A 976 21.96 -12.67 40.21
N GLY A 977 22.68 -12.14 39.23
CA GLY A 977 23.63 -11.04 39.40
C GLY A 977 22.99 -9.65 39.43
N ILE A 978 21.68 -9.54 39.15
CA ILE A 978 20.94 -8.28 39.20
C ILE A 978 20.52 -8.01 40.64
N VAL A 979 21.20 -7.09 41.34
CA VAL A 979 21.04 -6.91 42.81
C VAL A 979 19.90 -5.97 43.20
N LEU A 980 19.54 -5.00 42.36
CA LEU A 980 18.45 -4.06 42.64
C LEU A 980 17.11 -4.57 42.08
N ASP A 981 16.01 -3.96 42.52
CA ASP A 981 14.66 -4.27 42.09
C ASP A 981 13.82 -2.99 41.84
N LEU A 982 12.68 -3.15 41.18
CA LEU A 982 11.79 -2.03 40.84
C LEU A 982 10.86 -1.63 42.00
N GLY A 983 10.89 -2.33 43.14
CA GLY A 983 9.99 -2.10 44.26
C GLY A 983 8.58 -2.69 44.10
N PRO A 984 7.69 -2.49 45.10
CA PRO A 984 6.33 -3.02 45.07
C PRO A 984 5.52 -2.39 43.93
N GLU A 985 4.86 -3.23 43.13
CA GLU A 985 4.14 -2.85 41.90
C GLU A 985 5.01 -2.30 40.75
N GLY A 986 6.34 -2.49 40.81
CA GLY A 986 7.27 -2.07 39.76
C GLY A 986 6.97 -2.64 38.36
N TYR A 987 6.21 -3.74 38.29
CA TYR A 987 5.74 -4.33 37.04
C TYR A 987 4.89 -3.35 36.21
N ARG A 988 4.19 -2.41 36.85
CA ARG A 988 3.38 -1.39 36.18
C ARG A 988 4.22 -0.47 35.30
N ASP A 989 5.46 -0.23 35.69
CA ASP A 989 6.40 0.60 34.93
C ASP A 989 6.87 -0.09 33.64
N VAL A 990 6.72 -1.43 33.56
CA VAL A 990 7.05 -2.23 32.37
C VAL A 990 5.88 -2.32 31.38
N LEU A 991 4.66 -2.04 31.83
CA LEU A 991 3.45 -2.12 30.99
C LEU A 991 3.44 -1.07 29.87
N HIS A 992 2.91 -1.45 28.72
CA HIS A 992 2.78 -0.56 27.57
C HIS A 992 1.86 0.63 27.89
N PRO A 993 2.25 1.89 27.59
CA PRO A 993 1.50 3.09 27.98
C PRO A 993 0.09 3.17 27.41
N GLU A 994 -0.09 2.66 26.19
CA GLU A 994 -1.37 2.71 25.49
C GLU A 994 -2.32 1.56 25.86
N LEU A 995 -1.99 0.76 26.88
CA LEU A 995 -2.95 -0.21 27.40
C LEU A 995 -4.19 0.53 27.88
N ASP A 996 -5.34 0.12 27.34
CA ASP A 996 -6.62 0.72 27.71
C ASP A 996 -6.79 0.65 29.25
N PRO A 997 -6.94 1.80 29.94
CA PRO A 997 -6.97 1.84 31.39
C PRO A 997 -8.21 1.15 31.96
N THR A 998 -9.30 1.14 31.19
CA THR A 998 -10.57 0.51 31.59
C THR A 998 -10.46 -1.01 31.54
N LEU A 999 -9.99 -1.57 30.42
CA LEU A 999 -9.75 -3.01 30.29
C LEU A 999 -8.70 -3.50 31.27
N THR A 1000 -7.66 -2.71 31.51
CA THR A 1000 -6.61 -3.03 32.49
C THR A 1000 -7.18 -3.10 33.90
N GLU A 1001 -8.01 -2.14 34.31
CA GLU A 1001 -8.67 -2.16 35.63
C GLU A 1001 -9.67 -3.31 35.76
N ILE A 1002 -10.42 -3.61 34.68
CA ILE A 1002 -11.33 -4.76 34.63
C ILE A 1002 -10.56 -6.07 34.84
N PHE A 1003 -9.53 -6.33 34.03
CA PHE A 1003 -8.74 -7.57 34.10
C PHE A 1003 -7.99 -7.72 35.40
N GLN A 1004 -7.45 -6.62 35.95
CA GLN A 1004 -6.86 -6.59 37.29
C GLN A 1004 -7.87 -6.99 38.37
N THR A 1005 -9.09 -6.45 38.29
CA THR A 1005 -10.13 -6.71 39.29
C THR A 1005 -10.65 -8.15 39.21
N VAL A 1006 -10.75 -8.73 38.01
CA VAL A 1006 -11.22 -10.12 37.85
C VAL A 1006 -10.13 -11.17 37.99
N ALA A 1007 -8.85 -10.79 38.03
CA ALA A 1007 -7.71 -11.73 38.05
C ALA A 1007 -7.80 -12.83 39.12
N PRO A 1008 -8.20 -12.57 40.40
CA PRO A 1008 -8.39 -13.63 41.39
C PRO A 1008 -9.48 -14.63 40.99
N ALA A 1009 -10.58 -14.14 40.42
CA ALA A 1009 -11.67 -14.98 39.91
C ALA A 1009 -11.24 -15.78 38.67
N VAL A 1010 -10.35 -15.24 37.83
CA VAL A 1010 -9.80 -15.94 36.66
C VAL A 1010 -8.94 -17.14 37.08
N ILE A 1011 -8.17 -17.06 38.17
CA ILE A 1011 -7.42 -18.22 38.71
C ILE A 1011 -8.39 -19.34 39.09
N ASP A 1012 -9.50 -19.01 39.77
CA ASP A 1012 -10.52 -19.99 40.15
C ASP A 1012 -11.22 -20.61 38.94
N ILE A 1013 -11.49 -19.79 37.92
CA ILE A 1013 -12.05 -20.25 36.66
C ILE A 1013 -11.05 -21.19 35.97
N ALA A 1014 -9.76 -20.85 35.88
CA ALA A 1014 -8.74 -21.69 35.27
C ALA A 1014 -8.49 -23.00 36.05
N LEU A 1015 -8.44 -22.95 37.39
CA LEU A 1015 -8.36 -24.14 38.25
C LEU A 1015 -9.60 -25.03 38.15
N SER A 1016 -10.78 -24.46 37.87
CA SER A 1016 -12.01 -25.22 37.64
C SER A 1016 -12.02 -25.95 36.29
N ARG A 1017 -11.18 -25.51 35.33
CA ARG A 1017 -11.02 -26.12 34.00
C ARG A 1017 -10.05 -27.30 33.96
N LEU A 1018 -9.16 -27.46 34.95
CA LEU A 1018 -8.21 -28.58 35.03
C LEU A 1018 -8.91 -29.90 35.41
N SER A 1019 -8.59 -31.00 34.71
CA SER A 1019 -9.09 -32.35 35.04
C SER A 1019 -8.51 -32.88 36.36
N LEU A 1020 -9.07 -33.95 36.96
CA LEU A 1020 -8.60 -34.49 38.26
C LEU A 1020 -7.13 -34.99 38.20
N ARG A 1021 -6.72 -35.67 37.12
CA ARG A 1021 -5.31 -36.10 36.91
C ARG A 1021 -4.36 -34.93 36.73
N GLU A 1022 -4.81 -33.86 36.07
CA GLU A 1022 -4.03 -32.64 35.95
C GLU A 1022 -3.98 -31.92 37.28
N ARG A 1023 -5.08 -31.76 38.03
CA ARG A 1023 -5.11 -31.17 39.38
C ARG A 1023 -4.21 -31.88 40.39
N ILE A 1024 -4.03 -33.21 40.29
CA ILE A 1024 -3.10 -33.99 41.15
C ILE A 1024 -1.63 -33.75 40.77
N ARG A 1025 -1.36 -33.59 39.48
CA ARG A 1025 -0.01 -33.31 38.94
C ARG A 1025 0.24 -31.82 38.73
N HIS A 1026 -0.76 -30.96 38.97
CA HIS A 1026 -0.77 -29.52 38.75
C HIS A 1026 -0.72 -28.84 40.10
N PRO A 1027 0.23 -27.94 40.28
CA PRO A 1027 1.18 -27.48 39.26
C PRO A 1027 2.38 -28.45 39.02
N GLY A 1028 2.64 -29.42 39.90
CA GLY A 1028 3.75 -30.39 39.80
C GLY A 1028 4.55 -30.42 41.10
N PRO A 1029 5.64 -31.22 41.22
CA PRO A 1029 6.57 -31.03 42.31
C PRO A 1029 7.15 -29.61 42.26
N SER A 1030 7.06 -28.90 43.39
CA SER A 1030 7.69 -27.59 43.56
C SER A 1030 9.19 -27.75 43.36
N LEU A 1031 9.78 -26.93 42.51
CA LEU A 1031 11.23 -26.85 42.34
C LEU A 1031 11.81 -26.02 43.50
N GLU A 1032 12.01 -26.65 44.65
CA GLU A 1032 12.63 -26.05 45.83
C GLU A 1032 14.13 -26.39 45.85
N GLY A 1033 14.98 -25.37 45.72
CA GLY A 1033 16.42 -25.58 45.74
C GLY A 1033 17.22 -24.39 45.26
N GLN A 1034 18.53 -24.44 45.51
CA GLN A 1034 19.55 -23.54 44.97
C GLN A 1034 19.82 -23.78 43.47
N ASP A 1035 18.90 -24.43 42.76
CA ASP A 1035 18.97 -24.61 41.32
C ASP A 1035 18.86 -23.25 40.63
N TRP A 1036 19.72 -23.04 39.63
CA TRP A 1036 19.84 -21.77 38.92
C TRP A 1036 18.48 -21.21 38.51
N LEU A 1037 17.58 -22.03 37.93
CA LEU A 1037 16.28 -21.56 37.43
C LEU A 1037 15.33 -21.08 38.55
N SER A 1038 15.28 -21.78 39.69
CA SER A 1038 14.45 -21.37 40.83
C SER A 1038 14.97 -20.08 41.45
N SER A 1039 16.29 -19.94 41.57
CA SER A 1039 16.94 -18.71 41.96
C SER A 1039 16.65 -17.58 40.97
N ALA A 1040 16.80 -17.84 39.67
CA ALA A 1040 16.53 -16.90 38.58
C ALA A 1040 15.09 -16.39 38.61
N VAL A 1041 14.09 -17.27 38.76
CA VAL A 1041 12.67 -16.87 38.73
C VAL A 1041 12.26 -16.11 39.99
N ALA A 1042 12.68 -16.59 41.17
CA ALA A 1042 12.43 -15.88 42.42
C ALA A 1042 13.05 -14.47 42.36
N ARG A 1043 14.29 -14.40 41.86
CA ARG A 1043 14.99 -13.14 41.67
C ARG A 1043 14.32 -12.26 40.62
N ALA A 1044 13.92 -12.78 39.46
CA ALA A 1044 13.19 -12.08 38.42
C ALA A 1044 11.88 -11.47 38.94
N ALA A 1045 11.15 -12.18 39.81
CA ALA A 1045 9.92 -11.67 40.40
C ALA A 1045 10.18 -10.55 41.42
N THR A 1046 11.23 -10.68 42.25
CA THR A 1046 11.68 -9.58 43.11
C THR A 1046 12.04 -8.36 42.25
N ILE A 1047 12.88 -8.55 41.22
CA ILE A 1047 13.33 -7.52 40.28
C ILE A 1047 12.15 -6.78 39.67
N LEU A 1048 11.16 -7.51 39.12
CA LEU A 1048 10.01 -6.92 38.43
C LEU A 1048 8.91 -6.41 39.39
N GLY A 1049 9.07 -6.53 40.71
CA GLY A 1049 8.01 -6.16 41.66
C GLY A 1049 6.75 -7.01 41.53
N ALA A 1050 6.88 -8.21 40.97
CA ALA A 1050 5.82 -9.18 40.72
C ALA A 1050 5.75 -10.21 41.86
N PRO A 1051 4.60 -10.84 42.12
CA PRO A 1051 4.51 -11.91 43.11
C PRO A 1051 5.43 -13.06 42.69
N ALA A 1052 6.36 -13.46 43.56
CA ALA A 1052 7.29 -14.57 43.32
C ALA A 1052 6.54 -15.87 43.01
N PRO A 1053 6.54 -16.34 41.75
CA PRO A 1053 5.77 -17.51 41.40
C PRO A 1053 6.52 -18.75 41.84
N ARG A 1054 5.79 -19.69 42.42
CA ARG A 1054 6.34 -21.01 42.68
C ARG A 1054 6.57 -21.72 41.35
N LEU A 1055 7.72 -22.36 41.21
CA LEU A 1055 8.08 -23.15 40.05
C LEU A 1055 7.69 -24.59 40.23
N PHE A 1056 7.18 -25.22 39.19
CA PHE A 1056 6.73 -26.60 39.24
C PHE A 1056 7.18 -27.37 38.01
N ALA A 1057 7.93 -28.45 38.20
CA ALA A 1057 8.47 -29.23 37.08
C ALA A 1057 7.40 -30.10 36.42
N ARG A 1058 7.42 -30.16 35.09
CA ARG A 1058 6.56 -31.00 34.25
C ARG A 1058 7.41 -31.89 33.34
N ARG A 1059 7.26 -33.21 33.51
CA ARG A 1059 8.00 -34.24 32.77
C ARG A 1059 7.40 -34.58 31.39
N THR A 1060 6.27 -33.96 31.03
CA THR A 1060 5.65 -34.09 29.70
C THR A 1060 6.29 -33.12 28.70
N PRO A 1061 6.19 -33.35 27.38
CA PRO A 1061 6.58 -32.34 26.40
C PRO A 1061 5.70 -31.09 26.52
N GLY A 1062 6.26 -29.89 26.34
CA GLY A 1062 5.55 -28.62 26.43
C GLY A 1062 6.50 -27.44 26.21
N PRO A 1063 6.01 -26.18 26.26
CA PRO A 1063 6.86 -25.00 26.14
C PRO A 1063 7.84 -24.93 27.32
N ALA A 1064 9.04 -24.39 27.12
CA ALA A 1064 10.09 -24.33 28.15
C ALA A 1064 9.59 -23.85 29.54
N ILE A 1065 8.82 -22.76 29.57
CA ILE A 1065 8.18 -22.21 30.77
C ILE A 1065 6.77 -21.72 30.42
N ALA A 1066 5.77 -22.03 31.24
CA ALA A 1066 4.37 -21.61 31.03
C ALA A 1066 3.69 -21.17 32.34
N PRO A 1067 2.66 -20.29 32.29
CA PRO A 1067 1.89 -19.91 33.46
C PRO A 1067 1.07 -21.08 34.03
N ALA A 1068 0.94 -21.12 35.36
CA ALA A 1068 0.17 -22.11 36.10
C ALA A 1068 -0.94 -21.42 36.91
N ALA A 1069 -2.18 -21.88 36.76
CA ALA A 1069 -3.27 -21.45 37.62
C ALA A 1069 -3.07 -22.03 39.04
N THR A 1070 -2.52 -21.25 39.97
CA THR A 1070 -2.32 -21.62 41.39
C THR A 1070 -2.65 -20.43 42.29
N LYS A 1071 -2.80 -20.66 43.60
CA LYS A 1071 -3.03 -19.58 44.59
C LYS A 1071 -1.87 -19.55 45.59
N PRO A 1072 -0.92 -18.60 45.52
CA PRO A 1072 -0.75 -17.56 44.49
C PRO A 1072 -0.32 -18.15 43.12
N PRO A 1073 -0.45 -17.41 42.00
CA PRO A 1073 -0.12 -17.90 40.65
C PRO A 1073 1.35 -18.32 40.50
N GLY A 1074 1.61 -19.35 39.69
CA GLY A 1074 2.90 -20.06 39.61
C GLY A 1074 3.33 -20.33 38.16
N LEU A 1075 4.50 -20.95 37.96
CA LEU A 1075 5.02 -21.30 36.63
C LEU A 1075 5.31 -22.80 36.51
N LEU A 1076 4.97 -23.38 35.36
CA LEU A 1076 5.32 -24.73 34.94
C LEU A 1076 6.63 -24.70 34.17
N VAL A 1077 7.57 -25.57 34.52
CA VAL A 1077 8.87 -25.71 33.86
C VAL A 1077 8.93 -27.06 33.16
N TYR A 1078 9.29 -27.10 31.88
CA TYR A 1078 9.33 -28.33 31.07
C TYR A 1078 10.79 -28.69 30.71
N PRO A 1079 11.49 -29.55 31.49
CA PRO A 1079 12.94 -29.75 31.35
C PRO A 1079 13.40 -30.23 29.97
N GLN A 1080 12.57 -30.99 29.25
CA GLN A 1080 12.88 -31.46 27.89
C GLN A 1080 13.00 -30.30 26.88
N ALA A 1081 12.19 -29.26 27.04
CA ALA A 1081 12.21 -28.07 26.19
C ALA A 1081 13.25 -27.03 26.63
N LEU A 1082 13.91 -27.24 27.77
CA LEU A 1082 15.08 -26.44 28.19
C LEU A 1082 16.37 -26.96 27.55
N ALA A 1083 16.39 -28.18 27.03
CA ALA A 1083 17.59 -28.80 26.47
C ALA A 1083 18.05 -28.06 25.20
N GLY A 1084 19.29 -27.59 25.20
CA GLY A 1084 19.86 -26.82 24.08
C GLY A 1084 19.45 -25.35 24.03
N VAL A 1085 18.60 -24.89 24.96
CA VAL A 1085 18.24 -23.47 25.09
C VAL A 1085 19.30 -22.76 25.93
N SER A 1086 19.84 -21.65 25.41
CA SER A 1086 20.86 -20.88 26.13
C SER A 1086 20.25 -20.16 27.35
N ARG A 1087 21.11 -19.80 28.33
CA ARG A 1087 20.65 -19.11 29.56
C ARG A 1087 20.08 -17.73 29.27
N GLU A 1088 20.51 -17.09 28.20
CA GLU A 1088 20.03 -15.79 27.73
C GLU A 1088 18.60 -15.92 27.20
N VAL A 1089 18.33 -16.93 26.37
CA VAL A 1089 16.99 -17.25 25.86
C VAL A 1089 16.05 -17.63 27.03
N LEU A 1090 16.57 -18.37 28.01
CA LEU A 1090 15.82 -18.68 29.24
C LEU A 1090 15.53 -17.44 30.08
N SER A 1091 16.48 -16.52 30.22
CA SER A 1091 16.26 -15.27 30.94
C SER A 1091 15.11 -14.44 30.36
N PHE A 1092 14.97 -14.44 29.03
CA PHE A 1092 13.86 -13.78 28.33
C PHE A 1092 12.53 -14.45 28.69
N MET A 1093 12.48 -15.78 28.57
CA MET A 1093 11.27 -16.54 28.88
C MET A 1093 10.87 -16.38 30.35
N ILE A 1094 11.82 -16.38 31.28
CA ILE A 1094 11.56 -16.18 32.72
C ILE A 1094 10.91 -14.82 32.96
N GLY A 1095 11.51 -13.72 32.47
CA GLY A 1095 10.98 -12.38 32.71
C GLY A 1095 9.59 -12.17 32.12
N LYS A 1096 9.35 -12.73 30.92
CA LYS A 1096 8.04 -12.72 30.28
C LYS A 1096 6.99 -13.41 31.15
N ARG A 1097 7.29 -14.62 31.61
CA ARG A 1097 6.34 -15.45 32.35
C ARG A 1097 6.09 -14.92 33.76
N VAL A 1098 7.08 -14.34 34.41
CA VAL A 1098 6.90 -13.66 35.70
C VAL A 1098 5.97 -12.46 35.57
N LEU A 1099 6.15 -11.64 34.53
CA LEU A 1099 5.34 -10.44 34.29
C LEU A 1099 3.90 -10.79 33.89
N GLU A 1100 3.70 -11.86 33.11
CA GLU A 1100 2.39 -12.42 32.76
C GLU A 1100 1.53 -12.77 34.00
N LEU A 1101 2.15 -13.10 35.14
CA LEU A 1101 1.42 -13.48 36.35
C LEU A 1101 0.99 -12.29 37.24
N THR A 1102 1.30 -11.06 36.82
CA THR A 1102 0.88 -9.85 37.54
C THR A 1102 -0.62 -9.61 37.39
N PRO A 1103 -1.30 -9.00 38.39
CA PRO A 1103 -2.76 -8.88 38.39
C PRO A 1103 -3.39 -8.37 37.09
N PRO A 1104 -2.93 -7.28 36.43
CA PRO A 1104 -3.56 -6.81 35.20
C PRO A 1104 -3.37 -7.73 33.99
N LEU A 1105 -2.33 -8.56 33.99
CA LEU A 1105 -1.96 -9.41 32.84
C LEU A 1105 -2.31 -10.88 33.04
N LEU A 1106 -2.55 -11.30 34.28
CA LEU A 1106 -2.84 -12.69 34.66
C LEU A 1106 -4.04 -13.26 33.91
N ALA A 1107 -5.03 -12.42 33.61
CA ALA A 1107 -6.18 -12.82 32.81
C ALA A 1107 -5.76 -13.33 31.42
N ARG A 1108 -4.81 -12.66 30.76
CA ARG A 1108 -4.25 -13.11 29.46
C ARG A 1108 -3.43 -14.39 29.62
N ALA A 1109 -2.65 -14.51 30.70
CA ALA A 1109 -1.81 -15.69 30.93
C ALA A 1109 -2.63 -16.99 31.11
N LEU A 1110 -3.78 -16.92 31.76
CA LEU A 1110 -4.65 -18.06 32.03
C LEU A 1110 -5.81 -18.23 31.03
N CYS A 1111 -6.10 -17.19 30.24
CA CYS A 1111 -7.06 -17.19 29.13
C CYS A 1111 -6.37 -16.63 27.88
N PRO A 1112 -5.49 -17.42 27.23
CA PRO A 1112 -4.59 -16.94 26.17
C PRO A 1112 -5.32 -16.56 24.88
N SER A 1113 -6.58 -16.95 24.69
CA SER A 1113 -7.32 -16.59 23.48
C SER A 1113 -8.03 -15.24 23.60
N VAL A 1114 -7.98 -14.43 22.53
CA VAL A 1114 -8.68 -13.14 22.47
C VAL A 1114 -10.20 -13.31 22.65
N SER A 1115 -10.76 -14.44 22.22
CA SER A 1115 -12.18 -14.77 22.41
C SER A 1115 -12.54 -14.95 23.88
N GLU A 1116 -11.71 -15.64 24.67
CA GLU A 1116 -11.91 -15.77 26.11
C GLU A 1116 -11.76 -14.44 26.84
N LEU A 1117 -10.80 -13.60 26.45
CA LEU A 1117 -10.63 -12.26 27.00
C LEU A 1117 -11.80 -11.34 26.67
N LYS A 1118 -12.33 -11.40 25.44
CA LYS A 1118 -13.55 -10.67 25.04
C LYS A 1118 -14.76 -11.14 25.85
N ALA A 1119 -14.88 -12.44 26.09
CA ALA A 1119 -15.95 -12.99 26.92
C ALA A 1119 -15.84 -12.51 28.37
N LEU A 1120 -14.63 -12.50 28.95
CA LEU A 1120 -14.38 -11.98 30.30
C LEU A 1120 -14.68 -10.47 30.41
N ALA A 1121 -14.21 -9.66 29.47
CA ALA A 1121 -14.47 -8.22 29.44
C ALA A 1121 -15.95 -7.89 29.25
N SER A 1122 -16.64 -8.63 28.36
CA SER A 1122 -18.09 -8.46 28.14
C SER A 1122 -18.90 -8.88 29.37
N SER A 1123 -18.51 -9.98 30.03
CA SER A 1123 -19.14 -10.43 31.27
C SER A 1123 -18.96 -9.38 32.38
N ALA A 1124 -17.77 -8.79 32.50
CA ALA A 1124 -17.51 -7.71 33.45
C ALA A 1124 -18.30 -6.43 33.12
N ALA A 1125 -18.39 -6.02 31.85
CA ALA A 1125 -19.17 -4.87 31.41
C ALA A 1125 -20.69 -5.05 31.64
N ARG A 1126 -21.22 -6.26 31.42
CA ARG A 1126 -22.61 -6.62 31.73
C ARG A 1126 -22.89 -6.61 33.23
N ILE A 1127 -21.94 -7.10 34.04
CA ILE A 1127 -22.03 -7.03 35.51
C ILE A 1127 -22.03 -5.56 36.00
N ALA A 1128 -21.27 -4.68 35.35
CA ALA A 1128 -21.24 -3.24 35.66
C ALA A 1128 -22.52 -2.49 35.28
N THR A 1129 -23.18 -2.90 34.20
CA THR A 1129 -24.40 -2.26 33.68
C THR A 1129 -25.70 -2.92 34.15
N ASP A 1130 -25.60 -3.91 35.05
CA ASP A 1130 -26.70 -4.73 35.57
C ASP A 1130 -27.49 -5.47 34.46
N GLN A 1131 -26.81 -5.82 33.37
CA GLN A 1131 -27.34 -6.53 32.20
C GLN A 1131 -26.82 -7.99 32.15
N THR A 1132 -26.85 -8.71 33.26
CA THR A 1132 -26.28 -10.07 33.36
C THR A 1132 -27.10 -11.13 32.62
N GLU A 1133 -26.47 -11.93 31.76
CA GLU A 1133 -27.07 -13.08 31.09
C GLU A 1133 -26.83 -14.40 31.86
N PRO A 1134 -27.60 -15.49 31.60
CA PRO A 1134 -27.44 -16.78 32.30
C PRO A 1134 -26.05 -17.45 32.20
N GLY A 1135 -25.16 -17.00 31.31
CA GLY A 1135 -23.77 -17.46 31.16
C GLY A 1135 -22.71 -16.68 31.95
N ASP A 1136 -23.03 -15.46 32.40
CA ASP A 1136 -22.20 -14.61 33.27
C ASP A 1136 -22.12 -14.99 34.78
N PRO A 1137 -22.98 -15.89 35.36
CA PRO A 1137 -22.96 -16.21 36.79
C PRO A 1137 -21.62 -16.67 37.37
N PRO A 1138 -20.75 -17.43 36.66
CA PRO A 1138 -19.51 -17.95 37.24
C PRO A 1138 -18.53 -16.85 37.65
N LEU A 1139 -18.48 -15.74 36.90
CA LEU A 1139 -17.63 -14.60 37.22
C LEU A 1139 -18.25 -13.78 38.35
N ARG A 1140 -19.56 -13.47 38.26
CA ARG A 1140 -20.27 -12.68 39.27
C ARG A 1140 -20.21 -13.28 40.68
N GLN A 1141 -20.33 -14.60 40.81
CA GLN A 1141 -20.30 -15.30 42.11
C GLN A 1141 -18.92 -15.26 42.81
N ARG A 1142 -17.85 -14.95 42.06
CA ARG A 1142 -16.46 -14.95 42.52
C ARG A 1142 -15.89 -13.53 42.72
N LEU A 1143 -16.69 -12.50 42.46
CA LEU A 1143 -16.34 -11.09 42.67
C LEU A 1143 -16.98 -10.57 43.95
N GLU A 1144 -16.22 -9.82 44.75
CA GLU A 1144 -16.73 -9.17 45.94
C GLU A 1144 -17.52 -7.89 45.60
N ARG A 1145 -18.31 -7.37 46.55
CA ARG A 1145 -19.08 -6.12 46.33
C ARG A 1145 -18.19 -4.93 45.94
N GLY A 1146 -16.97 -4.88 46.48
CA GLY A 1146 -15.98 -3.85 46.13
C GLY A 1146 -15.42 -4.01 44.72
N ASP A 1147 -15.26 -5.24 44.23
CA ASP A 1147 -14.78 -5.52 42.87
C ASP A 1147 -15.80 -5.07 41.83
N VAL A 1148 -17.08 -5.32 42.10
CA VAL A 1148 -18.19 -4.89 41.26
C VAL A 1148 -18.24 -3.36 41.16
N ALA A 1149 -18.05 -2.66 42.28
CA ALA A 1149 -18.05 -1.20 42.30
C ALA A 1149 -16.89 -0.63 41.47
N ARG A 1150 -15.69 -1.25 41.53
CA ARG A 1150 -14.52 -0.86 40.72
C ARG A 1150 -14.74 -1.07 39.22
N ILE A 1151 -15.26 -2.23 38.82
CA ILE A 1151 -15.61 -2.51 37.42
C ILE A 1151 -16.67 -1.53 36.91
N THR A 1152 -17.69 -1.23 37.73
CA THR A 1152 -18.76 -0.27 37.39
C THR A 1152 -18.20 1.14 37.18
N ALA A 1153 -17.33 1.60 38.07
CA ALA A 1153 -16.69 2.91 37.96
C ALA A 1153 -15.82 3.01 36.70
N ALA A 1154 -15.02 1.98 36.39
CA ALA A 1154 -14.17 1.94 35.21
C ALA A 1154 -15.00 1.96 33.90
N VAL A 1155 -16.06 1.14 33.82
CA VAL A 1155 -16.94 1.06 32.64
C VAL A 1155 -17.72 2.36 32.42
N HIS A 1156 -18.23 3.00 33.48
CA HIS A 1156 -18.90 4.30 33.38
C HIS A 1156 -17.95 5.43 32.94
N ALA A 1157 -16.72 5.45 33.45
CA ALA A 1157 -15.71 6.43 33.04
C ALA A 1157 -15.37 6.33 31.54
N SER A 1158 -15.30 5.11 31.00
CA SER A 1158 -15.08 4.86 29.56
C SER A 1158 -16.25 5.31 28.67
N MET A 1159 -17.49 5.09 29.12
CA MET A 1159 -18.68 5.51 28.37
C MET A 1159 -18.80 7.03 28.23
N GLY A 1160 -18.31 7.81 29.22
CA GLY A 1160 -18.26 9.28 29.15
C GLY A 1160 -17.28 9.84 28.11
N GLN A 1161 -16.34 9.03 27.61
CA GLN A 1161 -15.29 9.43 26.65
C GLN A 1161 -15.48 8.85 25.23
N GLY A 1162 -16.62 8.21 24.93
CA GLY A 1162 -16.92 7.67 23.59
C GLY A 1162 -16.76 6.16 23.40
N GLY A 1163 -16.45 5.41 24.47
CA GLY A 1163 -16.85 4.00 24.66
C GLY A 1163 -16.62 2.98 23.53
N ARG A 1164 -15.36 2.77 23.09
CA ARG A 1164 -14.99 1.55 22.32
C ARG A 1164 -13.82 0.83 22.99
N LEU A 1165 -14.12 -0.29 23.65
CA LEU A 1165 -13.11 -1.15 24.29
C LEU A 1165 -12.53 -2.13 23.27
N ASP A 1166 -11.27 -1.95 22.88
CA ASP A 1166 -10.58 -2.83 21.94
C ASP A 1166 -9.74 -3.90 22.67
N VAL A 1167 -10.38 -5.04 22.95
CA VAL A 1167 -9.74 -6.17 23.64
C VAL A 1167 -8.61 -6.80 22.81
N LEU A 1168 -8.67 -6.73 21.47
CA LEU A 1168 -7.61 -7.27 20.61
C LEU A 1168 -6.36 -6.39 20.71
N ARG A 1169 -6.53 -5.07 20.62
CA ARG A 1169 -5.43 -4.11 20.83
C ARG A 1169 -4.84 -4.25 22.24
N TRP A 1170 -5.68 -4.32 23.27
CA TRP A 1170 -5.24 -4.54 24.64
C TRP A 1170 -4.42 -5.84 24.79
N SER A 1171 -4.92 -6.96 24.24
CA SER A 1171 -4.25 -8.27 24.34
C SER A 1171 -2.88 -8.28 23.65
N ARG A 1172 -2.76 -7.61 22.48
CA ARG A 1172 -1.48 -7.45 21.77
C ARG A 1172 -0.50 -6.58 22.55
N LEU A 1173 -0.95 -5.45 23.09
CA LEU A 1173 -0.11 -4.58 23.92
C LEU A 1173 0.30 -5.26 25.25
N ALA A 1174 -0.56 -6.11 25.80
CA ALA A 1174 -0.26 -6.94 26.96
C ALA A 1174 0.84 -7.97 26.64
N ASP A 1175 0.79 -8.60 25.45
CA ASP A 1175 1.84 -9.50 24.96
C ASP A 1175 3.19 -8.80 24.76
N VAL A 1176 3.17 -7.59 24.20
CA VAL A 1176 4.36 -6.75 24.06
C VAL A 1176 4.91 -6.43 25.45
N SER A 1177 4.06 -6.01 26.39
CA SER A 1177 4.46 -5.66 27.77
C SER A 1177 5.20 -6.81 28.47
N VAL A 1178 4.70 -8.04 28.36
CA VAL A 1178 5.35 -9.19 28.99
C VAL A 1178 6.67 -9.53 28.31
N SER A 1179 6.72 -9.47 26.98
CA SER A 1179 7.96 -9.69 26.25
C SER A 1179 9.01 -8.59 26.50
N CYS A 1180 8.60 -7.36 26.81
CA CYS A 1180 9.48 -6.31 27.31
C CYS A 1180 10.11 -6.67 28.66
N GLY A 1181 9.32 -7.21 29.59
CA GLY A 1181 9.85 -7.74 30.86
C GLY A 1181 10.85 -8.88 30.68
N GLY A 1182 10.61 -9.77 29.71
CA GLY A 1182 11.57 -10.79 29.31
C GLY A 1182 12.87 -10.19 28.79
N LEU A 1183 12.75 -9.25 27.84
CA LEU A 1183 13.89 -8.57 27.24
C LEU A 1183 14.71 -7.77 28.24
N LEU A 1184 14.06 -7.16 29.25
CA LEU A 1184 14.73 -6.45 30.34
C LEU A 1184 15.71 -7.35 31.11
N LEU A 1185 15.32 -8.61 31.34
CA LEU A 1185 16.13 -9.58 32.07
C LEU A 1185 17.19 -10.24 31.18
N ALA A 1186 16.83 -10.61 29.95
CA ALA A 1186 17.77 -11.22 29.00
C ALA A 1186 18.84 -10.25 28.50
N GLY A 1187 18.47 -8.98 28.32
CA GLY A 1187 19.34 -7.96 27.76
C GLY A 1187 19.77 -8.21 26.31
N ASP A 1188 19.15 -9.17 25.62
CA ASP A 1188 19.53 -9.56 24.26
C ASP A 1188 18.33 -9.84 23.35
N LEU A 1189 18.27 -9.10 22.23
CA LEU A 1189 17.25 -9.22 21.19
C LEU A 1189 17.39 -10.50 20.37
N GLU A 1190 18.59 -11.07 20.23
CA GLU A 1190 18.78 -12.39 19.62
C GLU A 1190 18.19 -13.50 20.48
N ALA A 1191 18.39 -13.40 21.79
CA ALA A 1191 17.76 -14.28 22.76
C ALA A 1191 16.22 -14.16 22.72
N ALA A 1192 15.70 -12.94 22.59
CA ALA A 1192 14.27 -12.70 22.39
C ALA A 1192 13.75 -13.30 21.07
N ARG A 1193 14.48 -13.14 19.95
CA ARG A 1193 14.14 -13.73 18.64
C ARG A 1193 14.09 -15.25 18.74
N ALA A 1194 15.12 -15.87 19.33
CA ALA A 1194 15.19 -17.31 19.52
C ALA A 1194 14.08 -17.82 20.44
N ALA A 1195 13.77 -17.11 21.53
CA ALA A 1195 12.66 -17.45 22.42
C ALA A 1195 11.30 -17.36 21.70
N ILE A 1196 11.05 -16.27 20.97
CA ILE A 1196 9.80 -16.08 20.22
C ILE A 1196 9.63 -17.13 19.11
N ALA A 1197 10.73 -17.58 18.49
CA ALA A 1197 10.70 -18.60 17.45
C ALA A 1197 10.32 -19.99 17.95
N ILE A 1198 10.66 -20.33 19.20
CA ILE A 1198 10.34 -21.64 19.82
C ILE A 1198 9.09 -21.60 20.70
N GLU A 1199 8.53 -20.42 20.97
CA GLU A 1199 7.29 -20.26 21.70
C GLU A 1199 6.06 -20.50 20.80
N PRO A 1200 5.01 -21.17 21.32
CA PRO A 1200 3.75 -21.31 20.59
C PRO A 1200 3.05 -19.94 20.47
N GLN A 1201 2.65 -19.57 19.25
CA GLN A 1201 1.89 -18.33 18.99
C GLN A 1201 0.40 -18.55 19.19
N ALA A 1202 -0.27 -17.70 19.97
CA ALA A 1202 -1.70 -17.78 20.17
C ALA A 1202 -2.46 -17.02 19.06
N PRO A 1203 -3.68 -17.46 18.68
CA PRO A 1203 -4.50 -16.77 17.69
C PRO A 1203 -4.81 -15.32 18.11
N GLY A 1204 -4.42 -14.36 17.29
CA GLY A 1204 -4.62 -12.92 17.53
C GLY A 1204 -3.39 -12.18 18.05
N ASP A 1205 -2.33 -12.90 18.42
CA ASP A 1205 -1.02 -12.31 18.73
C ASP A 1205 -0.44 -11.57 17.52
N LEU A 1206 0.50 -10.65 17.79
CA LEU A 1206 1.30 -10.05 16.72
C LEU A 1206 2.16 -11.14 16.07
N ASN A 1207 2.34 -11.06 14.76
CA ASN A 1207 3.29 -11.94 14.08
C ASN A 1207 4.71 -11.70 14.65
N PRO A 1208 5.64 -12.67 14.51
CA PRO A 1208 6.96 -12.55 15.12
C PRO A 1208 7.71 -11.28 14.71
N ARG A 1209 7.55 -10.84 13.45
CA ARG A 1209 8.24 -9.65 12.92
C ARG A 1209 7.72 -8.35 13.54
N ASP A 1210 6.41 -8.17 13.59
CA ASP A 1210 5.78 -6.99 14.20
C ASP A 1210 6.02 -6.98 15.72
N LYS A 1211 5.97 -8.15 16.37
CA LYS A 1211 6.33 -8.28 17.78
C LYS A 1211 7.78 -7.87 18.04
N MET A 1212 8.72 -8.33 17.19
CA MET A 1212 10.11 -7.89 17.28
C MET A 1212 10.26 -6.40 17.02
N ARG A 1213 9.48 -5.80 16.08
CA ARG A 1213 9.49 -4.35 15.87
C ARG A 1213 9.14 -3.58 17.15
N GLU A 1214 8.06 -3.97 17.84
CA GLU A 1214 7.66 -3.34 19.11
C GLU A 1214 8.70 -3.54 20.22
N LEU A 1215 9.32 -4.73 20.31
CA LEU A 1215 10.34 -5.02 21.32
C LEU A 1215 11.63 -4.25 21.10
N VAL A 1216 12.07 -4.14 19.84
CA VAL A 1216 13.25 -3.35 19.48
C VAL A 1216 13.01 -1.88 19.82
N ALA A 1217 11.83 -1.33 19.50
CA ALA A 1217 11.47 0.04 19.89
C ALA A 1217 11.52 0.20 21.42
N TRP A 1218 10.82 -0.66 22.15
CA TRP A 1218 10.76 -0.55 23.60
C TRP A 1218 12.13 -0.67 24.27
N PHE A 1219 12.97 -1.61 23.81
CA PHE A 1219 14.29 -1.88 24.39
C PHE A 1219 15.25 -0.70 24.28
N LEU A 1220 15.13 0.06 23.19
CA LEU A 1220 15.95 1.23 22.92
C LEU A 1220 15.37 2.50 23.57
N GLY A 1221 14.07 2.49 23.92
CA GLY A 1221 13.38 3.63 24.50
C GLY A 1221 13.76 3.97 25.95
N ASP A 1222 13.41 5.19 26.37
CA ASP A 1222 13.76 5.73 27.70
C ASP A 1222 13.20 4.91 28.87
N ARG A 1223 12.04 4.26 28.66
CA ARG A 1223 11.43 3.40 29.68
C ARG A 1223 12.33 2.23 30.03
N CYS A 1224 12.82 1.49 29.03
CA CYS A 1224 13.75 0.39 29.26
C CYS A 1224 15.03 0.88 29.93
N ALA A 1225 15.61 1.99 29.45
CA ALA A 1225 16.81 2.58 30.06
C ALA A 1225 16.62 2.95 31.54
N GLY A 1226 15.50 3.59 31.89
CA GLY A 1226 15.17 3.93 33.28
C GLY A 1226 14.97 2.71 34.17
N LEU A 1227 14.36 1.65 33.63
CA LEU A 1227 14.20 0.37 34.33
C LEU A 1227 15.56 -0.32 34.55
N ARG A 1228 16.40 -0.40 33.52
CA ARG A 1228 17.75 -0.97 33.61
C ARG A 1228 18.62 -0.24 34.65
N TRP A 1229 18.50 1.08 34.75
CA TRP A 1229 19.21 1.88 35.75
C TRP A 1229 18.72 1.59 37.17
N ARG A 1230 17.40 1.56 37.39
CA ARG A 1230 16.81 1.17 38.68
C ARG A 1230 17.22 -0.25 39.11
N LEU A 1231 17.42 -1.14 38.14
CA LEU A 1231 17.87 -2.51 38.37
C LEU A 1231 19.38 -2.65 38.57
N GLY A 1232 20.17 -1.59 38.37
CA GLY A 1232 21.63 -1.64 38.50
C GLY A 1232 22.31 -2.53 37.45
N VAL A 1233 21.59 -2.92 36.40
CA VAL A 1233 22.14 -3.63 35.23
C VAL A 1233 22.60 -2.67 34.16
N ALA A 1234 22.18 -1.40 34.27
CA ALA A 1234 22.70 -0.37 33.43
C ALA A 1234 24.20 -0.17 33.71
N LEU A 1235 24.98 -0.20 32.64
CA LEU A 1235 26.35 0.29 32.70
C LEU A 1235 26.32 1.81 32.91
N GLY A 1236 26.93 2.26 34.01
CA GLY A 1236 27.09 3.67 34.34
C GLY A 1236 28.11 4.41 33.48
#